data_AF-A0A4R6KGL4-F1
#
_entry.id   AF-A0A4R6KGL4-F1
#
_cell.length_a   1.000
_cell.length_b   1.000
_cell.length_c   1.000
_cell.angle_alpha   90.00
_cell.angle_beta   90.00
_cell.angle_gamma   90.00
#
_symmetry.space_group_name_H-M   'P 1'
#
loop_
_entity.id
_entity.type
_entity.pdbx_description
1 polymer ?
#
loop_
_entity_poly.entity_id
_entity_poly.type
_entity_poly.pdbx_seq_one_letter_code
_entity_poly.pdbx_strand_id
1 'polypeptide(L)'
;MELRDRWNRLLPDAQPLGDDLLARYAEQHRRYHDQRHLTETLDTIDELAELADDADTVRLAAWFHDAIYDPQADPGENEEVSAQLAELELAAYGVEADQVAEIGRLIRLTAKHDCEPDDANGAVLCDADLRILSLPADRYDEYAAGIRQEYAHISDRDFARGRMSFLQNLAETPLYATSRGHEQWEQAARDNLERELATWTPKAARPVAGLIPMIYLGAALGVVVAASVLLGRGLGAARSWPASADEITGFPVWTPIAGTAVAAALSCAWFRRNQPKLVMIPALVFAAVGVIAVGICWWRWPAAQPGAAMSERWPYLLLASIALVLAGALLALARRLRAAPPYAVAPPRGLGLAVTVVCASVLAWIVVSAGEPFVQARLETANTVSTTATMPPGVMPVQLDGELAWSREVPATGAIAGTVGGVAELRPDGVVMSDATTGQIRWRYSRADVDDAASGGSRGLLISSDGRTLAAHLPYGGNRAPTGIDLPTYAVLDAESGDVLTEVHSDGTALAVDSNRLLIAEGKYVVAHGVSSPTHWRTRLQCTVTQGVLLGDQAVVVDACGGKAVVRGLDLTNGEQRWEVDLGIRFELNAELDPETWVGDLVAIPDTREVSGLVWTADAGGTLHQWSVDVGEGRILWTTPVPGTPRPRLGLSSCDAQLNATHSSLVLVTCRTSTEPGEPQTYDVSAVSPADGTPQWHHLLPVPPKLQQPEYPRDGFGLLPDGRVVTLMPQDNGTCSPVMVGTTGIQPRPIVAGQTAAPIAARDKVTCDKPAVTVAGGRPIFSDGTRLFALN
;
A
#
# COMPACT_ATOMS: atom_id res chain seq x y z
N MET A 1 -5.57 -69.12 -47.98
CA MET A 1 -6.09 -70.52 -47.92
C MET A 1 -7.38 -70.50 -47.11
N GLU A 2 -8.30 -71.46 -47.21
CA GLU A 2 -9.51 -71.41 -46.36
C GLU A 2 -9.13 -71.53 -44.88
N LEU A 3 -9.88 -70.86 -44.00
CA LEU A 3 -9.60 -70.88 -42.56
C LEU A 3 -9.74 -72.31 -41.99
N ARG A 4 -10.69 -73.11 -42.48
CA ARG A 4 -10.81 -74.53 -42.14
C ARG A 4 -9.53 -75.33 -42.46
N ASP A 5 -8.88 -75.06 -43.59
CA ASP A 5 -7.60 -75.70 -43.94
C ASP A 5 -6.44 -75.21 -43.07
N ARG A 6 -6.50 -74.00 -42.50
CA ARG A 6 -5.53 -73.56 -41.49
C ARG A 6 -5.74 -74.34 -40.19
N TRP A 7 -6.97 -74.37 -39.67
CA TRP A 7 -7.34 -75.09 -38.44
C TRP A 7 -6.99 -76.58 -38.50
N ASN A 8 -7.42 -77.26 -39.56
CA ASN A 8 -7.24 -78.72 -39.73
C ASN A 8 -5.77 -79.18 -39.80
N ARG A 9 -4.81 -78.26 -40.00
CA ARG A 9 -3.37 -78.55 -39.93
C ARG A 9 -2.76 -78.30 -38.55
N LEU A 10 -3.35 -77.40 -37.76
CA LEU A 10 -2.90 -77.07 -36.40
C LEU A 10 -3.42 -78.10 -35.39
N LEU A 11 -4.71 -78.40 -35.45
CA LEU A 11 -5.36 -79.36 -34.55
C LEU A 11 -6.20 -80.36 -35.36
N PRO A 12 -5.56 -81.40 -35.95
CA PRO A 12 -6.28 -82.47 -36.62
C PRO A 12 -7.28 -83.15 -35.67
N ASP A 13 -8.38 -83.66 -36.22
CA ASP A 13 -9.49 -84.30 -35.51
C ASP A 13 -10.30 -83.40 -34.55
N ALA A 14 -10.00 -82.09 -34.47
CA ALA A 14 -10.77 -81.08 -33.74
C ALA A 14 -11.66 -80.20 -34.64
N GLN A 15 -12.18 -80.72 -35.76
CA GLN A 15 -12.93 -79.92 -36.73
C GLN A 15 -14.18 -79.20 -36.16
N PRO A 16 -14.97 -79.79 -35.24
CA PRO A 16 -16.15 -79.11 -34.67
C PRO A 16 -15.82 -77.82 -33.91
N LEU A 17 -14.66 -77.77 -33.24
CA LEU A 17 -14.18 -76.59 -32.51
C LEU A 17 -13.80 -75.46 -33.47
N GLY A 18 -13.11 -75.78 -34.57
CA GLY A 18 -12.81 -74.80 -35.63
C GLY A 18 -14.06 -74.24 -36.31
N ASP A 19 -15.10 -75.07 -36.51
CA ASP A 19 -16.39 -74.61 -37.04
C ASP A 19 -17.17 -73.73 -36.05
N ASP A 20 -17.08 -73.98 -34.74
CA ASP A 20 -17.67 -73.13 -33.70
C ASP A 20 -16.96 -71.76 -33.59
N LEU A 21 -15.62 -71.74 -33.63
CA LEU A 21 -14.83 -70.51 -33.70
C LEU A 21 -15.20 -69.68 -34.95
N LEU A 22 -15.31 -70.32 -36.12
CA LEU A 22 -15.75 -69.64 -37.34
C LEU A 22 -17.18 -69.10 -37.25
N ALA A 23 -18.07 -69.75 -36.49
CA ALA A 23 -19.42 -69.24 -36.25
C ALA A 23 -19.42 -67.98 -35.37
N ARG A 24 -18.55 -67.92 -34.34
CA ARG A 24 -18.35 -66.73 -33.48
C ARG A 24 -17.82 -65.54 -34.29
N TYR A 25 -16.77 -65.75 -35.08
CA TYR A 25 -16.24 -64.72 -35.99
C TYR A 25 -17.22 -64.33 -37.14
N ALA A 26 -18.42 -64.92 -37.21
CA ALA A 26 -19.49 -64.57 -38.15
C ALA A 26 -20.73 -63.91 -37.48
N GLU A 27 -20.65 -63.55 -36.19
CA GLU A 27 -21.75 -62.90 -35.47
C GLU A 27 -22.08 -61.50 -36.02
N GLN A 28 -23.36 -61.17 -36.17
CA GLN A 28 -23.82 -60.00 -36.94
C GLN A 28 -23.50 -58.62 -36.32
N HIS A 29 -23.07 -58.57 -35.05
CA HIS A 29 -22.64 -57.32 -34.40
C HIS A 29 -21.18 -56.97 -34.73
N ARG A 30 -20.34 -57.94 -35.07
CA ARG A 30 -18.95 -57.75 -35.49
C ARG A 30 -18.89 -57.00 -36.83
N ARG A 31 -17.92 -56.11 -36.96
CA ARG A 31 -17.70 -55.21 -38.12
C ARG A 31 -16.23 -55.01 -38.45
N TYR A 32 -15.36 -55.22 -37.46
CA TYR A 32 -13.93 -55.38 -37.65
C TYR A 32 -13.47 -56.75 -37.15
N HIS A 33 -13.85 -57.16 -35.93
CA HIS A 33 -13.40 -58.38 -35.25
C HIS A 33 -14.09 -59.65 -35.80
N ASP A 34 -14.03 -59.85 -37.11
CA ASP A 34 -14.70 -60.91 -37.88
C ASP A 34 -13.69 -61.88 -38.54
N GLN A 35 -14.17 -62.80 -39.40
CA GLN A 35 -13.32 -63.77 -40.11
C GLN A 35 -12.22 -63.12 -41.00
N ARG A 36 -12.38 -61.85 -41.40
CA ARG A 36 -11.35 -61.10 -42.13
C ARG A 36 -10.21 -60.68 -41.20
N HIS A 37 -10.52 -60.17 -40.01
CA HIS A 37 -9.51 -59.88 -38.97
C HIS A 37 -8.70 -61.15 -38.66
N LEU A 38 -9.37 -62.25 -38.29
CA LEU A 38 -8.71 -63.55 -38.06
C LEU A 38 -7.83 -64.00 -39.24
N THR A 39 -8.23 -63.74 -40.49
CA THR A 39 -7.39 -64.04 -41.67
C THR A 39 -6.17 -63.13 -41.76
N GLU A 40 -6.35 -61.81 -41.58
CA GLU A 40 -5.28 -60.80 -41.63
C GLU A 40 -4.26 -60.99 -40.48
N THR A 41 -4.70 -61.38 -39.28
CA THR A 41 -3.84 -61.78 -38.14
C THR A 41 -3.06 -63.07 -38.46
N LEU A 42 -3.73 -64.13 -38.93
CA LEU A 42 -3.06 -65.41 -39.23
C LEU A 42 -2.06 -65.31 -40.39
N ASP A 43 -2.35 -64.53 -41.43
CA ASP A 43 -1.39 -64.25 -42.50
C ASP A 43 -0.18 -63.44 -42.00
N THR A 44 -0.35 -62.60 -40.97
CA THR A 44 0.77 -61.86 -40.35
C THR A 44 1.60 -62.74 -39.43
N ILE A 45 1.00 -63.68 -38.69
CA ILE A 45 1.73 -64.71 -37.95
C ILE A 45 2.52 -65.61 -38.92
N ASP A 46 1.96 -65.93 -40.09
CA ASP A 46 2.69 -66.65 -41.15
C ASP A 46 3.84 -65.80 -41.75
N GLU A 47 3.78 -64.45 -41.75
CA GLU A 47 4.89 -63.54 -42.12
C GLU A 47 5.97 -63.42 -41.02
N LEU A 48 5.58 -63.57 -39.76
CA LEU A 48 6.45 -63.41 -38.58
C LEU A 48 6.94 -64.74 -37.97
N ALA A 49 6.53 -65.90 -38.48
CA ALA A 49 6.73 -67.22 -37.87
C ALA A 49 8.20 -67.61 -37.56
N GLU A 50 9.18 -66.98 -38.20
CA GLU A 50 10.62 -67.15 -37.92
C GLU A 50 11.07 -66.46 -36.61
N LEU A 51 10.22 -65.64 -36.00
CA LEU A 51 10.50 -64.83 -34.82
C LEU A 51 9.76 -65.32 -33.55
N ALA A 52 8.90 -66.33 -33.66
CA ALA A 52 8.25 -66.98 -32.53
C ALA A 52 9.03 -68.26 -32.15
N ASP A 53 9.08 -68.57 -30.84
CA ASP A 53 9.63 -69.84 -30.37
C ASP A 53 8.71 -71.02 -30.72
N ASP A 54 7.39 -70.80 -30.70
CA ASP A 54 6.38 -71.74 -31.19
C ASP A 54 5.27 -71.00 -31.96
N ALA A 55 5.44 -70.93 -33.28
CA ALA A 55 4.48 -70.30 -34.18
C ALA A 55 3.13 -71.04 -34.29
N ASP A 56 3.02 -72.33 -33.93
CA ASP A 56 1.73 -73.04 -33.96
C ASP A 56 0.93 -72.78 -32.67
N THR A 57 1.60 -72.65 -31.53
CA THR A 57 1.03 -72.10 -30.29
C THR A 57 0.52 -70.67 -30.49
N VAL A 58 1.29 -69.80 -31.13
CA VAL A 58 0.85 -68.42 -31.45
C VAL A 58 -0.34 -68.40 -32.41
N ARG A 59 -0.38 -69.28 -33.43
CA ARG A 59 -1.56 -69.43 -34.30
C ARG A 59 -2.79 -69.90 -33.53
N LEU A 60 -2.65 -70.84 -32.59
CA LEU A 60 -3.77 -71.29 -31.75
C LEU A 60 -4.29 -70.16 -30.86
N ALA A 61 -3.42 -69.35 -30.23
CA ALA A 61 -3.84 -68.16 -29.49
C ALA A 61 -4.63 -67.17 -30.37
N ALA A 62 -4.15 -66.90 -31.59
CA ALA A 62 -4.85 -66.04 -32.54
C ALA A 62 -6.22 -66.58 -32.99
N TRP A 63 -6.44 -67.90 -32.99
CA TRP A 63 -7.76 -68.49 -33.24
C TRP A 63 -8.80 -68.25 -32.13
N PHE A 64 -8.35 -67.90 -30.91
CA PHE A 64 -9.23 -67.71 -29.76
C PHE A 64 -9.32 -66.27 -29.26
N HIS A 65 -8.37 -65.38 -29.54
CA HIS A 65 -8.28 -64.07 -28.86
C HIS A 65 -9.58 -63.24 -28.85
N ASP A 66 -10.28 -63.17 -29.98
CA ASP A 66 -11.57 -62.49 -30.17
C ASP A 66 -12.78 -63.46 -30.23
N ALA A 67 -12.61 -64.74 -29.83
CA ALA A 67 -13.68 -65.73 -29.90
C ALA A 67 -14.88 -65.35 -29.02
N ILE A 68 -14.65 -64.60 -27.94
CA ILE A 68 -15.67 -63.87 -27.18
C ILE A 68 -15.47 -62.37 -27.46
N TYR A 69 -16.55 -61.67 -27.86
CA TYR A 69 -16.49 -60.24 -28.15
C TYR A 69 -17.86 -59.55 -27.95
N ASP A 70 -18.03 -58.84 -26.82
CA ASP A 70 -19.07 -57.82 -26.63
C ASP A 70 -18.41 -56.42 -26.50
N PRO A 71 -18.74 -55.46 -27.39
CA PRO A 71 -18.34 -54.05 -27.28
C PRO A 71 -18.80 -53.31 -26.00
N GLN A 72 -19.57 -53.96 -25.12
CA GLN A 72 -20.06 -53.40 -23.85
C GLN A 72 -19.44 -54.05 -22.61
N ALA A 73 -18.56 -55.05 -22.77
CA ALA A 73 -17.84 -55.70 -21.68
C ALA A 73 -16.85 -54.73 -21.00
N ASP A 74 -16.43 -55.02 -19.76
CA ASP A 74 -15.39 -54.23 -19.09
C ASP A 74 -14.00 -54.50 -19.73
N PRO A 75 -13.04 -53.55 -19.72
CA PRO A 75 -11.76 -53.71 -20.41
C PRO A 75 -10.94 -54.91 -19.91
N GLY A 76 -10.60 -55.83 -20.82
CA GLY A 76 -9.92 -57.10 -20.53
C GLY A 76 -10.85 -58.29 -20.28
N GLU A 77 -12.17 -58.09 -20.23
CA GLU A 77 -13.15 -59.17 -19.98
C GLU A 77 -13.34 -60.09 -21.19
N ASN A 78 -13.35 -59.55 -22.42
CA ASN A 78 -13.45 -60.35 -23.64
C ASN A 78 -12.25 -61.31 -23.76
N GLU A 79 -11.06 -60.78 -23.53
CA GLU A 79 -9.78 -61.46 -23.60
C GLU A 79 -9.64 -62.53 -22.51
N GLU A 80 -10.06 -62.25 -21.27
CA GLU A 80 -10.07 -63.24 -20.19
C GLU A 80 -11.05 -64.40 -20.48
N VAL A 81 -12.26 -64.13 -20.97
CA VAL A 81 -13.24 -65.19 -21.26
C VAL A 81 -12.86 -65.96 -22.55
N SER A 82 -12.25 -65.30 -23.54
CA SER A 82 -11.60 -65.96 -24.69
C SER A 82 -10.47 -66.89 -24.26
N ALA A 83 -9.63 -66.48 -23.30
CA ALA A 83 -8.57 -67.32 -22.74
C ALA A 83 -9.14 -68.54 -22.00
N GLN A 84 -10.16 -68.35 -21.16
CA GLN A 84 -10.83 -69.45 -20.45
C GLN A 84 -11.51 -70.43 -21.42
N LEU A 85 -12.04 -69.95 -22.54
CA LEU A 85 -12.58 -70.80 -23.60
C LEU A 85 -11.48 -71.67 -24.25
N ALA A 86 -10.32 -71.08 -24.56
CA ALA A 86 -9.17 -71.82 -25.07
C ALA A 86 -8.66 -72.86 -24.06
N GLU A 87 -8.53 -72.47 -22.79
CA GLU A 87 -8.08 -73.33 -21.69
C GLU A 87 -8.99 -74.55 -21.46
N LEU A 88 -10.30 -74.36 -21.61
CA LEU A 88 -11.29 -75.42 -21.49
C LEU A 88 -11.33 -76.36 -22.71
N GLU A 89 -11.45 -75.80 -23.91
CA GLU A 89 -11.66 -76.58 -25.13
C GLU A 89 -10.39 -77.31 -25.57
N LEU A 90 -9.22 -76.66 -25.60
CA LEU A 90 -7.98 -77.28 -26.08
C LEU A 90 -7.53 -78.44 -25.18
N ALA A 91 -7.73 -78.33 -23.86
CA ALA A 91 -7.52 -79.43 -22.93
C ALA A 91 -8.47 -80.63 -23.19
N ALA A 92 -9.71 -80.37 -23.62
CA ALA A 92 -10.67 -81.42 -23.97
C ALA A 92 -10.31 -82.16 -25.27
N TYR A 93 -9.65 -81.49 -26.22
CA TYR A 93 -9.08 -82.10 -27.43
C TYR A 93 -7.66 -82.67 -27.24
N GLY A 94 -7.10 -82.62 -26.02
CA GLY A 94 -5.85 -83.30 -25.68
C GLY A 94 -4.56 -82.54 -26.03
N VAL A 95 -4.63 -81.21 -26.14
CA VAL A 95 -3.43 -80.36 -26.20
C VAL A 95 -2.68 -80.41 -24.85
N GLU A 96 -1.35 -80.45 -24.89
CA GLU A 96 -0.51 -80.58 -23.68
C GLU A 96 -0.67 -79.39 -22.73
N ALA A 97 -0.71 -79.65 -21.42
CA ALA A 97 -1.15 -78.67 -20.42
C ALA A 97 -0.30 -77.39 -20.39
N ASP A 98 1.02 -77.51 -20.58
CA ASP A 98 1.94 -76.36 -20.64
C ASP A 98 1.66 -75.48 -21.88
N GLN A 99 1.29 -76.10 -23.01
CA GLN A 99 0.92 -75.41 -24.24
C GLN A 99 -0.44 -74.70 -24.10
N VAL A 100 -1.41 -75.36 -23.46
CA VAL A 100 -2.72 -74.75 -23.15
C VAL A 100 -2.56 -73.52 -22.25
N ALA A 101 -1.68 -73.59 -21.24
CA ALA A 101 -1.38 -72.47 -20.35
C ALA A 101 -0.70 -71.29 -21.08
N GLU A 102 0.23 -71.58 -22.01
CA GLU A 102 0.85 -70.55 -22.85
C GLU A 102 -0.17 -69.88 -23.79
N ILE A 103 -1.07 -70.65 -24.41
CA ILE A 103 -2.16 -70.12 -25.23
C ILE A 103 -3.07 -69.19 -24.40
N GLY A 104 -3.46 -69.62 -23.20
CA GLY A 104 -4.23 -68.81 -22.25
C GLY A 104 -3.49 -67.55 -21.78
N ARG A 105 -2.16 -67.58 -21.69
CA ARG A 105 -1.34 -66.39 -21.40
C ARG A 105 -1.31 -65.41 -22.58
N LEU A 106 -1.05 -65.92 -23.78
CA LEU A 106 -0.95 -65.14 -25.01
C LEU A 106 -2.26 -64.42 -25.33
N ILE A 107 -3.41 -65.06 -25.13
CA ILE A 107 -4.72 -64.41 -25.32
C ILE A 107 -4.91 -63.25 -24.32
N ARG A 108 -4.58 -63.43 -23.04
CA ARG A 108 -4.69 -62.35 -22.04
C ARG A 108 -3.75 -61.16 -22.31
N LEU A 109 -2.70 -61.36 -23.10
CA LEU A 109 -1.73 -60.32 -23.47
C LEU A 109 -2.32 -59.28 -24.44
N THR A 110 -3.27 -59.67 -25.31
CA THR A 110 -3.92 -58.76 -26.27
C THR A 110 -4.84 -57.72 -25.62
N ALA A 111 -5.15 -57.86 -24.32
CA ALA A 111 -5.88 -56.84 -23.55
C ALA A 111 -5.08 -55.54 -23.32
N LYS A 112 -3.77 -55.54 -23.62
CA LYS A 112 -2.87 -54.38 -23.44
C LYS A 112 -1.75 -54.26 -24.47
N HIS A 113 -1.35 -55.36 -25.10
CA HIS A 113 -0.18 -55.45 -25.99
C HIS A 113 1.15 -55.09 -25.30
N ASP A 114 1.19 -55.20 -23.97
CA ASP A 114 2.31 -54.88 -23.08
C ASP A 114 3.31 -56.07 -23.06
N CYS A 115 3.90 -56.34 -24.22
CA CYS A 115 4.79 -57.46 -24.49
C CYS A 115 6.19 -57.25 -23.84
N GLU A 116 6.62 -58.19 -22.98
CA GLU A 116 7.94 -58.16 -22.32
C GLU A 116 9.09 -58.36 -23.33
N PRO A 117 10.31 -57.80 -23.10
CA PRO A 117 11.37 -57.75 -24.13
C PRO A 117 11.90 -59.10 -24.64
N ASP A 118 11.76 -60.16 -23.85
CA ASP A 118 12.20 -61.53 -24.19
C ASP A 118 11.01 -62.45 -24.56
N ASP A 119 9.77 -61.93 -24.67
CA ASP A 119 8.55 -62.70 -24.99
C ASP A 119 8.35 -62.82 -26.51
N ALA A 120 9.09 -63.73 -27.14
CA ALA A 120 9.07 -63.93 -28.60
C ALA A 120 7.67 -64.31 -29.14
N ASN A 121 6.97 -65.24 -28.47
CA ASN A 121 5.62 -65.65 -28.84
C ASN A 121 4.61 -64.50 -28.67
N GLY A 122 4.69 -63.78 -27.54
CA GLY A 122 3.86 -62.62 -27.27
C GLY A 122 4.07 -61.54 -28.31
N ALA A 123 5.32 -61.16 -28.60
CA ALA A 123 5.66 -60.11 -29.54
C ALA A 123 5.08 -60.37 -30.95
N VAL A 124 5.11 -61.63 -31.42
CA VAL A 124 4.50 -62.01 -32.70
C VAL A 124 2.98 -61.90 -32.69
N LEU A 125 2.30 -62.20 -31.57
CA LEU A 125 0.85 -62.01 -31.44
C LEU A 125 0.47 -60.53 -31.30
N CYS A 126 1.19 -59.78 -30.45
CA CYS A 126 1.10 -58.32 -30.29
C CYS A 126 1.14 -57.63 -31.67
N ASP A 127 2.15 -57.95 -32.48
CA ASP A 127 2.36 -57.33 -33.80
C ASP A 127 1.34 -57.77 -34.86
N ALA A 128 0.85 -59.02 -34.78
CA ALA A 128 -0.11 -59.55 -35.74
C ALA A 128 -1.52 -58.98 -35.55
N ASP A 129 -1.94 -58.75 -34.31
CA ASP A 129 -3.22 -58.10 -33.99
C ASP A 129 -3.17 -56.59 -34.32
N LEU A 130 -2.12 -55.89 -33.88
CA LEU A 130 -1.92 -54.46 -34.17
C LEU A 130 -1.55 -54.17 -35.64
N ARG A 131 -1.34 -55.19 -36.49
CA ARG A 131 -0.96 -55.07 -37.91
C ARG A 131 -1.82 -54.07 -38.67
N ILE A 132 -3.13 -54.08 -38.42
CA ILE A 132 -4.14 -53.21 -39.06
C ILE A 132 -3.75 -51.73 -39.03
N LEU A 133 -3.05 -51.29 -37.98
CA LEU A 133 -2.63 -49.90 -37.83
C LEU A 133 -1.69 -49.49 -38.96
N SER A 134 -0.81 -50.38 -39.44
CA SER A 134 0.15 -50.12 -40.52
C SER A 134 -0.38 -50.28 -41.95
N LEU A 135 -1.60 -50.82 -42.12
CA LEU A 135 -2.13 -51.16 -43.44
C LEU A 135 -2.45 -49.89 -44.27
N PRO A 136 -2.58 -50.02 -45.61
CA PRO A 136 -2.94 -48.91 -46.49
C PRO A 136 -4.14 -48.10 -45.99
N ALA A 137 -4.10 -46.79 -46.22
CA ALA A 137 -4.99 -45.82 -45.59
C ALA A 137 -6.49 -46.11 -45.81
N ASP A 138 -6.85 -46.70 -46.95
CA ASP A 138 -8.21 -47.16 -47.26
C ASP A 138 -8.64 -48.35 -46.38
N ARG A 139 -7.75 -49.33 -46.14
CA ARG A 139 -8.01 -50.44 -45.21
C ARG A 139 -8.05 -49.97 -43.75
N TYR A 140 -7.20 -49.03 -43.36
CA TYR A 140 -7.26 -48.41 -42.03
C TYR A 140 -8.58 -47.66 -41.82
N ASP A 141 -9.02 -46.87 -42.82
CA ASP A 141 -10.25 -46.10 -42.74
C ASP A 141 -11.50 -47.03 -42.73
N GLU A 142 -11.45 -48.21 -43.38
CA GLU A 142 -12.44 -49.30 -43.19
C GLU A 142 -12.48 -49.77 -41.72
N TYR A 143 -11.32 -50.08 -41.12
CA TYR A 143 -11.21 -50.52 -39.72
C TYR A 143 -11.81 -49.48 -38.76
N ALA A 144 -11.41 -48.21 -38.87
CA ALA A 144 -11.93 -47.15 -38.01
C ALA A 144 -13.47 -46.97 -38.17
N ALA A 145 -14.00 -47.20 -39.37
CA ALA A 145 -15.45 -47.21 -39.62
C ALA A 145 -16.16 -48.46 -39.07
N GLY A 146 -15.48 -49.62 -39.03
CA GLY A 146 -15.95 -50.85 -38.38
C GLY A 146 -16.07 -50.68 -36.86
N ILE A 147 -14.99 -50.24 -36.21
CA ILE A 147 -14.96 -49.92 -34.77
C ILE A 147 -16.05 -48.91 -34.41
N ARG A 148 -16.27 -47.84 -35.22
CA ARG A 148 -17.35 -46.88 -34.96
C ARG A 148 -18.74 -47.53 -34.98
N GLN A 149 -18.96 -48.59 -35.78
CA GLN A 149 -20.23 -49.32 -35.86
C GLN A 149 -20.43 -50.30 -34.69
N GLU A 150 -19.38 -51.00 -34.24
CA GLU A 150 -19.46 -51.87 -33.04
C GLU A 150 -19.82 -51.03 -31.80
N TYR A 151 -19.17 -49.87 -31.64
CA TYR A 151 -19.47 -48.90 -30.58
C TYR A 151 -20.64 -47.94 -30.93
N ALA A 152 -21.55 -48.30 -31.84
CA ALA A 152 -22.70 -47.46 -32.23
C ALA A 152 -23.62 -47.09 -31.05
N HIS A 153 -23.58 -47.86 -29.96
CA HIS A 153 -24.30 -47.59 -28.72
C HIS A 153 -23.74 -46.37 -27.94
N ILE A 154 -22.50 -45.94 -28.20
CA ILE A 154 -21.87 -44.77 -27.57
C ILE A 154 -22.18 -43.48 -28.34
N SER A 155 -22.45 -42.39 -27.61
CA SER A 155 -22.60 -41.02 -28.11
C SER A 155 -21.40 -40.60 -28.97
N ASP A 156 -21.63 -39.99 -30.14
CA ASP A 156 -20.55 -39.57 -31.07
C ASP A 156 -19.45 -38.74 -30.40
N ARG A 157 -19.83 -37.89 -29.44
CA ARG A 157 -18.88 -37.03 -28.74
C ARG A 157 -18.05 -37.79 -27.72
N ASP A 158 -18.64 -38.77 -27.03
CA ASP A 158 -17.95 -39.52 -25.99
C ASP A 158 -17.17 -40.70 -26.57
N PHE A 159 -17.65 -41.30 -27.67
CA PHE A 159 -16.85 -42.15 -28.56
C PHE A 159 -15.63 -41.40 -29.09
N ALA A 160 -15.80 -40.18 -29.64
CA ALA A 160 -14.68 -39.37 -30.12
C ALA A 160 -13.63 -39.08 -29.02
N ARG A 161 -14.02 -39.05 -27.75
CA ARG A 161 -13.11 -38.85 -26.61
C ARG A 161 -12.39 -40.14 -26.21
N GLY A 162 -13.13 -41.25 -26.08
CA GLY A 162 -12.55 -42.56 -25.80
C GLY A 162 -11.56 -42.97 -26.88
N ARG A 163 -11.97 -42.88 -28.15
CA ARG A 163 -11.12 -43.15 -29.32
C ARG A 163 -9.91 -42.22 -29.39
N MET A 164 -10.05 -40.91 -29.11
CA MET A 164 -8.87 -40.03 -29.00
C MET A 164 -7.91 -40.49 -27.89
N SER A 165 -8.42 -40.79 -26.68
CA SER A 165 -7.55 -41.22 -25.58
C SER A 165 -6.83 -42.54 -25.89
N PHE A 166 -7.54 -43.50 -26.50
CA PHE A 166 -6.95 -44.76 -26.94
C PHE A 166 -5.83 -44.54 -27.96
N LEU A 167 -6.10 -43.81 -29.05
CA LEU A 167 -5.13 -43.52 -30.10
C LEU A 167 -3.93 -42.69 -29.59
N GLN A 168 -4.14 -41.83 -28.59
CA GLN A 168 -3.07 -41.04 -27.96
C GLN A 168 -2.18 -41.91 -27.08
N ASN A 169 -2.77 -42.70 -26.16
CA ASN A 169 -2.01 -43.62 -25.30
C ASN A 169 -1.18 -44.59 -26.15
N LEU A 170 -1.79 -45.18 -27.19
CA LEU A 170 -1.16 -46.11 -28.12
C LEU A 170 0.01 -45.46 -28.90
N ALA A 171 -0.07 -44.16 -29.18
CA ALA A 171 1.01 -43.43 -29.85
C ALA A 171 2.16 -43.00 -28.90
N GLU A 172 2.01 -43.12 -27.56
CA GLU A 172 3.05 -42.75 -26.59
C GLU A 172 4.09 -43.86 -26.36
N THR A 173 3.76 -45.13 -26.66
CA THR A 173 4.67 -46.29 -26.65
C THR A 173 5.15 -46.63 -28.08
N PRO A 174 6.14 -47.52 -28.26
CA PRO A 174 6.31 -48.25 -29.52
C PRO A 174 5.00 -48.98 -29.91
N LEU A 175 4.74 -49.13 -31.21
CA LEU A 175 3.52 -49.78 -31.71
C LEU A 175 3.70 -51.27 -32.03
N TYR A 176 4.95 -51.67 -32.27
CA TYR A 176 5.33 -53.04 -32.61
C TYR A 176 6.50 -53.49 -31.75
N ALA A 177 6.39 -54.69 -31.20
CA ALA A 177 7.35 -55.34 -30.31
C ALA A 177 8.43 -56.12 -31.08
N THR A 178 8.11 -56.72 -32.24
CA THR A 178 9.14 -57.39 -33.05
C THR A 178 9.99 -56.36 -33.80
N SER A 179 11.27 -56.65 -33.98
CA SER A 179 12.17 -55.82 -34.80
C SER A 179 11.67 -55.66 -36.24
N ARG A 180 11.07 -56.72 -36.81
CA ARG A 180 10.51 -56.70 -38.18
C ARG A 180 9.30 -55.77 -38.28
N GLY A 181 8.40 -55.79 -37.30
CA GLY A 181 7.27 -54.86 -37.21
C GLY A 181 7.72 -53.42 -36.97
N HIS A 182 8.61 -53.19 -36.01
CA HIS A 182 9.10 -51.86 -35.67
C HIS A 182 9.86 -51.19 -36.83
N GLU A 183 10.73 -51.93 -37.54
CA GLU A 183 11.49 -51.37 -38.67
C GLU A 183 10.63 -51.06 -39.90
N GLN A 184 9.53 -51.80 -40.13
CA GLN A 184 8.79 -51.76 -41.40
C GLN A 184 7.41 -51.10 -41.30
N TRP A 185 6.75 -51.16 -40.14
CA TRP A 185 5.31 -50.90 -40.00
C TRP A 185 4.99 -49.70 -39.09
N GLU A 186 5.88 -49.39 -38.14
CA GLU A 186 5.75 -48.35 -37.12
C GLU A 186 5.39 -46.96 -37.70
N GLN A 187 6.11 -46.48 -38.72
CA GLN A 187 5.85 -45.15 -39.29
C GLN A 187 4.50 -45.07 -40.02
N ALA A 188 4.14 -46.10 -40.79
CA ALA A 188 2.85 -46.15 -41.50
C ALA A 188 1.68 -46.17 -40.50
N ALA A 189 1.86 -46.85 -39.37
CA ALA A 189 0.90 -46.84 -38.28
C ALA A 189 0.77 -45.45 -37.64
N ARG A 190 1.87 -44.75 -37.34
CA ARG A 190 1.83 -43.39 -36.81
C ARG A 190 1.16 -42.39 -37.76
N ASP A 191 1.43 -42.48 -39.06
CA ASP A 191 0.77 -41.66 -40.09
C ASP A 191 -0.75 -41.90 -40.15
N ASN A 192 -1.20 -43.15 -39.92
CA ASN A 192 -2.62 -43.50 -39.81
C ASN A 192 -3.26 -42.96 -38.51
N LEU A 193 -2.60 -43.14 -37.36
CA LEU A 193 -3.07 -42.64 -36.05
C LEU A 193 -3.21 -41.10 -36.05
N GLU A 194 -2.23 -40.36 -36.57
CA GLU A 194 -2.30 -38.90 -36.70
C GLU A 194 -3.45 -38.44 -37.60
N ARG A 195 -3.67 -39.13 -38.73
CA ARG A 195 -4.83 -38.86 -39.62
C ARG A 195 -6.15 -39.02 -38.88
N GLU A 196 -6.32 -40.11 -38.12
CA GLU A 196 -7.59 -40.36 -37.41
C GLU A 196 -7.84 -39.33 -36.28
N LEU A 197 -6.81 -39.03 -35.47
CA LEU A 197 -6.85 -38.05 -34.39
C LEU A 197 -7.29 -36.65 -34.84
N ALA A 198 -6.85 -36.23 -36.04
CA ALA A 198 -7.27 -34.98 -36.65
C ALA A 198 -8.79 -34.92 -36.91
N THR A 199 -9.45 -36.06 -37.18
CA THR A 199 -10.91 -36.13 -37.43
C THR A 199 -11.76 -36.06 -36.16
N TRP A 200 -11.23 -36.53 -35.03
CA TRP A 200 -11.96 -36.58 -33.75
C TRP A 200 -11.82 -35.31 -32.92
N THR A 201 -10.66 -34.63 -33.00
CA THR A 201 -10.36 -33.41 -32.24
C THR A 201 -11.47 -32.33 -32.30
N PRO A 202 -12.10 -32.02 -33.45
CA PRO A 202 -13.21 -31.06 -33.50
C PRO A 202 -14.51 -31.55 -32.84
N LYS A 203 -14.74 -32.86 -32.81
CA LYS A 203 -15.98 -33.50 -32.32
C LYS A 203 -15.99 -33.64 -30.79
N ALA A 204 -14.82 -33.78 -30.16
CA ALA A 204 -14.68 -33.96 -28.70
C ALA A 204 -14.90 -32.66 -27.88
N ALA A 205 -14.76 -31.49 -28.50
CA ALA A 205 -14.72 -30.18 -27.83
C ALA A 205 -16.07 -29.73 -27.22
N ARG A 206 -16.01 -28.93 -26.14
CA ARG A 206 -17.20 -28.30 -25.52
C ARG A 206 -17.44 -26.89 -26.10
N PRO A 207 -18.67 -26.50 -26.49
CA PRO A 207 -18.97 -25.14 -26.97
C PRO A 207 -18.59 -24.01 -25.98
N VAL A 208 -18.61 -24.31 -24.68
CA VAL A 208 -18.19 -23.39 -23.60
C VAL A 208 -16.71 -23.01 -23.69
N ALA A 209 -15.84 -23.86 -24.26
CA ALA A 209 -14.41 -23.57 -24.40
C ALA A 209 -14.15 -22.30 -25.23
N GLY A 210 -15.03 -22.01 -26.21
CA GLY A 210 -14.98 -20.78 -27.01
C GLY A 210 -15.22 -19.49 -26.25
N LEU A 211 -15.74 -19.54 -25.01
CA LEU A 211 -15.91 -18.35 -24.17
C LEU A 211 -14.61 -17.92 -23.48
N ILE A 212 -13.66 -18.83 -23.26
CA ILE A 212 -12.42 -18.53 -22.52
C ILE A 212 -11.58 -17.47 -23.26
N PRO A 213 -11.38 -17.52 -24.59
CA PRO A 213 -10.78 -16.41 -25.33
C PRO A 213 -11.54 -15.09 -25.24
N MET A 214 -12.87 -15.12 -25.05
CA MET A 214 -13.71 -13.91 -24.93
C MET A 214 -13.60 -13.26 -23.55
N ILE A 215 -13.34 -14.04 -22.49
CA ILE A 215 -13.02 -13.56 -21.14
C ILE A 215 -11.71 -12.75 -21.20
N TYR A 216 -10.64 -13.33 -21.75
CA TYR A 216 -9.34 -12.65 -21.87
C TYR A 216 -9.39 -11.42 -22.79
N LEU A 217 -10.21 -11.43 -23.86
CA LEU A 217 -10.47 -10.24 -24.66
C LEU A 217 -11.16 -9.14 -23.84
N GLY A 218 -12.23 -9.49 -23.10
CA GLY A 218 -12.94 -8.54 -22.25
C GLY A 218 -12.03 -7.94 -21.18
N ALA A 219 -11.24 -8.78 -20.51
CA ALA A 219 -10.23 -8.37 -19.55
C ALA A 219 -9.24 -7.36 -20.15
N ALA A 220 -8.67 -7.64 -21.33
CA ALA A 220 -7.76 -6.72 -21.99
C ALA A 220 -8.42 -5.37 -22.31
N LEU A 221 -9.66 -5.38 -22.79
CA LEU A 221 -10.41 -4.15 -23.10
C LEU A 221 -10.69 -3.33 -21.83
N GLY A 222 -11.05 -3.97 -20.73
CA GLY A 222 -11.23 -3.31 -19.43
C GLY A 222 -9.94 -2.65 -18.93
N VAL A 223 -8.82 -3.35 -19.05
CA VAL A 223 -7.50 -2.83 -18.68
C VAL A 223 -7.07 -1.66 -19.60
N VAL A 224 -7.38 -1.68 -20.90
CA VAL A 224 -7.15 -0.52 -21.80
C VAL A 224 -7.99 0.69 -21.36
N VAL A 225 -9.26 0.50 -21.00
CA VAL A 225 -10.11 1.60 -20.51
C VAL A 225 -9.54 2.18 -19.22
N ALA A 226 -9.17 1.35 -18.24
CA ALA A 226 -8.56 1.81 -16.99
C ALA A 226 -7.23 2.54 -17.22
N ALA A 227 -6.33 1.99 -18.05
CA ALA A 227 -5.07 2.64 -18.45
C ALA A 227 -5.30 4.04 -19.01
N SER A 228 -6.44 4.27 -19.68
CA SER A 228 -6.78 5.53 -20.34
C SER A 228 -7.35 6.57 -19.37
N VAL A 229 -8.09 6.13 -18.34
CA VAL A 229 -8.52 6.98 -17.22
C VAL A 229 -7.29 7.40 -16.38
N LEU A 230 -6.41 6.45 -16.06
CA LEU A 230 -5.16 6.69 -15.33
C LEU A 230 -4.21 7.62 -16.12
N LEU A 231 -4.08 7.41 -17.43
CA LEU A 231 -3.34 8.31 -18.33
C LEU A 231 -3.95 9.71 -18.37
N GLY A 232 -5.29 9.82 -18.38
CA GLY A 232 -5.99 11.11 -18.32
C GLY A 232 -5.69 11.89 -17.05
N ARG A 233 -5.78 11.24 -15.88
CA ARG A 233 -5.39 11.82 -14.58
C ARG A 233 -3.91 12.21 -14.56
N GLY A 234 -3.01 11.28 -14.89
CA GLY A 234 -1.57 11.53 -14.89
C GLY A 234 -1.10 12.61 -15.87
N LEU A 235 -1.77 12.80 -17.01
CA LEU A 235 -1.47 13.89 -17.93
C LEU A 235 -1.99 15.24 -17.45
N GLY A 236 -3.15 15.27 -16.75
CA GLY A 236 -3.75 16.47 -16.18
C GLY A 236 -3.11 16.96 -14.89
N ALA A 237 -2.38 16.10 -14.18
CA ALA A 237 -1.63 16.42 -12.97
C ALA A 237 -0.36 17.26 -13.22
N ALA A 238 0.01 18.10 -12.25
CA ALA A 238 1.21 18.95 -12.27
C ALA A 238 2.51 18.16 -12.49
N ARG A 239 3.57 18.80 -13.00
CA ARG A 239 4.80 18.07 -13.40
C ARG A 239 5.74 17.79 -12.23
N SER A 240 5.70 18.65 -11.23
CA SER A 240 6.48 18.69 -10.00
C SER A 240 5.62 19.31 -8.90
N TRP A 241 6.00 19.13 -7.63
CA TRP A 241 5.44 19.90 -6.52
C TRP A 241 6.57 20.65 -5.77
N PRO A 242 6.28 21.82 -5.16
CA PRO A 242 5.03 22.57 -5.26
C PRO A 242 4.75 23.05 -6.70
N ALA A 243 3.49 23.01 -7.12
CA ALA A 243 3.07 23.38 -8.47
C ALA A 243 2.85 24.90 -8.59
N SER A 244 3.20 25.49 -9.73
CA SER A 244 2.80 26.86 -10.04
C SER A 244 1.36 26.89 -10.58
N ALA A 245 0.64 27.99 -10.36
CA ALA A 245 -0.80 28.09 -10.67
C ALA A 245 -1.15 27.89 -12.16
N ASP A 246 -0.18 28.06 -13.07
CA ASP A 246 -0.30 27.80 -14.50
C ASP A 246 -0.08 26.31 -14.88
N GLU A 247 0.62 25.52 -14.06
CA GLU A 247 0.73 24.07 -14.25
C GLU A 247 -0.56 23.31 -13.92
N ILE A 248 -1.49 23.92 -13.17
CA ILE A 248 -2.81 23.35 -12.81
C ILE A 248 -3.84 23.49 -13.96
N THR A 249 -3.36 23.57 -15.21
CA THR A 249 -4.19 23.65 -16.42
C THR A 249 -4.67 22.27 -16.87
N GLY A 250 -5.65 21.75 -16.12
CA GLY A 250 -6.13 20.37 -16.19
C GLY A 250 -6.46 19.86 -17.60
N PHE A 251 -5.75 18.82 -18.03
CA PHE A 251 -5.99 18.13 -19.30
C PHE A 251 -7.35 17.39 -19.26
N PRO A 252 -8.26 17.60 -20.23
CA PRO A 252 -9.62 17.07 -20.15
C PRO A 252 -9.64 15.54 -20.28
N VAL A 253 -9.89 14.86 -19.16
CA VAL A 253 -9.91 13.38 -18.98
C VAL A 253 -10.79 12.65 -20.00
N TRP A 254 -11.81 13.32 -20.55
CA TRP A 254 -12.67 12.80 -21.62
C TRP A 254 -11.92 12.49 -22.94
N THR A 255 -10.78 13.13 -23.21
CA THR A 255 -10.04 12.96 -24.47
C THR A 255 -9.39 11.58 -24.65
N PRO A 256 -8.64 11.00 -23.67
CA PRO A 256 -8.18 9.61 -23.76
C PRO A 256 -9.32 8.60 -23.68
N ILE A 257 -10.39 8.89 -22.91
CA ILE A 257 -11.60 8.05 -22.86
C ILE A 257 -12.23 7.92 -24.26
N ALA A 258 -12.45 9.04 -24.96
CA ALA A 258 -12.98 9.03 -26.32
C ALA A 258 -12.07 8.29 -27.32
N GLY A 259 -10.76 8.54 -27.27
CA GLY A 259 -9.78 7.86 -28.13
C GLY A 259 -9.78 6.33 -27.94
N THR A 260 -9.94 5.86 -26.71
CA THR A 260 -9.92 4.43 -26.40
C THR A 260 -11.26 3.73 -26.53
N ALA A 261 -12.39 4.44 -26.43
CA ALA A 261 -13.67 3.93 -26.90
C ALA A 261 -13.62 3.59 -28.41
N VAL A 262 -12.97 4.45 -29.21
CA VAL A 262 -12.72 4.20 -30.64
C VAL A 262 -11.74 3.03 -30.83
N ALA A 263 -10.63 2.99 -30.09
CA ALA A 263 -9.66 1.89 -30.18
C ALA A 263 -10.27 0.53 -29.78
N ALA A 264 -11.14 0.49 -28.76
CA ALA A 264 -11.88 -0.69 -28.34
C ALA A 264 -12.90 -1.13 -29.41
N ALA A 265 -13.67 -0.20 -29.96
CA ALA A 265 -14.62 -0.49 -31.04
C ALA A 265 -13.93 -1.06 -32.29
N LEU A 266 -12.80 -0.46 -32.69
CA LEU A 266 -11.95 -0.96 -33.77
C LEU A 266 -11.39 -2.34 -33.45
N SER A 267 -10.85 -2.57 -32.24
CA SER A 267 -10.32 -3.86 -31.81
C SER A 267 -11.39 -4.97 -31.81
N CYS A 268 -12.61 -4.66 -31.33
CA CYS A 268 -13.76 -5.56 -31.39
C CYS A 268 -14.26 -5.82 -32.83
N ALA A 269 -14.04 -4.91 -33.78
CA ALA A 269 -14.33 -5.15 -35.20
C ALA A 269 -13.22 -5.97 -35.88
N TRP A 270 -11.96 -5.75 -35.50
CA TRP A 270 -10.78 -6.48 -35.98
C TRP A 270 -10.80 -7.95 -35.52
N PHE A 271 -10.96 -8.20 -34.22
CA PHE A 271 -11.03 -9.55 -33.65
C PHE A 271 -12.21 -10.37 -34.18
N ARG A 272 -13.27 -9.71 -34.68
CA ARG A 272 -14.39 -10.38 -35.38
C ARG A 272 -14.06 -10.84 -36.80
N ARG A 273 -13.02 -10.30 -37.46
CA ARG A 273 -12.51 -10.81 -38.74
C ARG A 273 -11.52 -11.94 -38.44
N ASN A 274 -11.73 -13.12 -39.02
CA ASN A 274 -10.97 -14.34 -38.73
C ASN A 274 -9.60 -14.36 -39.46
N GLN A 275 -8.83 -13.27 -39.34
CA GLN A 275 -7.61 -12.98 -40.08
C GLN A 275 -6.43 -12.86 -39.10
N PRO A 276 -5.45 -13.79 -39.09
CA PRO A 276 -4.47 -13.89 -38.00
C PRO A 276 -3.53 -12.68 -37.89
N LYS A 277 -3.29 -11.95 -38.99
CA LYS A 277 -2.52 -10.70 -38.99
C LYS A 277 -3.27 -9.55 -38.27
N LEU A 278 -4.61 -9.63 -38.16
CA LEU A 278 -5.49 -8.59 -37.62
C LEU A 278 -5.81 -8.77 -36.12
N VAL A 279 -4.81 -9.19 -35.32
CA VAL A 279 -4.84 -9.15 -33.83
C VAL A 279 -3.44 -8.89 -33.26
N MET A 280 -2.38 -9.38 -33.92
CA MET A 280 -1.00 -9.33 -33.41
C MET A 280 -0.45 -7.91 -33.25
N ILE A 281 -0.79 -6.99 -34.15
CA ILE A 281 -0.25 -5.61 -34.16
C ILE A 281 -0.60 -4.83 -32.88
N PRO A 282 -1.87 -4.63 -32.46
CA PRO A 282 -2.19 -3.88 -31.24
C PRO A 282 -1.68 -4.55 -29.97
N ALA A 283 -1.60 -5.89 -29.92
CA ALA A 283 -1.02 -6.59 -28.77
C ALA A 283 0.47 -6.23 -28.59
N LEU A 284 1.24 -6.21 -29.69
CA LEU A 284 2.64 -5.78 -29.69
C LEU A 284 2.78 -4.27 -29.44
N VAL A 285 1.90 -3.43 -30.00
CA VAL A 285 1.93 -1.98 -29.80
C VAL A 285 1.65 -1.63 -28.34
N PHE A 286 0.61 -2.19 -27.71
CA PHE A 286 0.33 -1.93 -26.29
C PHE A 286 1.46 -2.41 -25.37
N ALA A 287 2.03 -3.59 -25.63
CA ALA A 287 3.18 -4.08 -24.88
C ALA A 287 4.42 -3.19 -25.06
N ALA A 288 4.77 -2.82 -26.29
CA ALA A 288 5.95 -1.99 -26.58
C ALA A 288 5.81 -0.56 -26.04
N VAL A 289 4.65 0.09 -26.25
CA VAL A 289 4.35 1.42 -25.70
C VAL A 289 4.35 1.37 -24.18
N GLY A 290 3.73 0.34 -23.57
CA GLY A 290 3.74 0.15 -22.13
C GLY A 290 5.14 -0.01 -21.55
N VAL A 291 5.99 -0.87 -22.12
CA VAL A 291 7.38 -1.07 -21.66
C VAL A 291 8.23 0.19 -21.83
N ILE A 292 8.13 0.90 -22.96
CA ILE A 292 8.83 2.16 -23.19
C ILE A 292 8.35 3.23 -22.19
N ALA A 293 7.04 3.31 -21.93
CA ALA A 293 6.48 4.27 -20.99
C ALA A 293 6.84 3.93 -19.53
N VAL A 294 6.89 2.65 -19.13
CA VAL A 294 7.46 2.23 -17.83
C VAL A 294 8.93 2.66 -17.73
N GLY A 295 9.75 2.43 -18.77
CA GLY A 295 11.15 2.86 -18.77
C GLY A 295 11.33 4.39 -18.66
N ILE A 296 10.49 5.17 -19.35
CA ILE A 296 10.47 6.63 -19.23
C ILE A 296 10.01 7.05 -17.83
N CYS A 297 8.95 6.45 -17.29
CA CYS A 297 8.46 6.74 -15.94
C CYS A 297 9.49 6.39 -14.88
N TRP A 298 10.25 5.30 -15.04
CA TRP A 298 11.32 4.86 -14.13
C TRP A 298 12.56 5.75 -14.22
N TRP A 299 12.95 6.22 -15.42
CA TRP A 299 14.05 7.17 -15.60
C TRP A 299 13.70 8.58 -15.11
N ARG A 300 12.44 8.99 -15.29
CA ARG A 300 11.91 10.28 -14.80
C ARG A 300 11.45 10.23 -13.35
N TRP A 301 11.34 9.04 -12.77
CA TRP A 301 11.06 8.86 -11.35
C TRP A 301 12.15 9.58 -10.57
N PRO A 302 11.83 10.58 -9.73
CA PRO A 302 12.84 11.19 -8.88
C PRO A 302 13.41 10.10 -7.98
N ALA A 303 14.71 9.78 -8.14
CA ALA A 303 15.43 9.01 -7.14
C ALA A 303 15.30 9.80 -5.83
N ALA A 304 14.62 9.23 -4.84
CA ALA A 304 13.95 9.97 -3.77
C ALA A 304 14.90 10.97 -3.09
N GLN A 305 14.79 12.24 -3.46
CA GLN A 305 15.55 13.32 -2.86
C GLN A 305 14.74 13.85 -1.67
N PRO A 306 15.27 13.80 -0.44
CA PRO A 306 14.56 14.29 0.74
C PRO A 306 14.12 15.75 0.54
N GLY A 307 12.80 16.00 0.61
CA GLY A 307 12.19 17.33 0.42
C GLY A 307 11.71 17.64 -1.00
N ALA A 308 11.89 16.75 -1.99
CA ALA A 308 11.34 16.92 -3.34
C ALA A 308 9.97 16.23 -3.46
N ALA A 309 8.88 17.00 -3.35
CA ALA A 309 7.51 16.46 -3.43
C ALA A 309 7.25 15.75 -4.78
N MET A 310 6.87 14.48 -4.70
CA MET A 310 6.46 13.65 -5.82
C MET A 310 5.09 14.09 -6.32
N SER A 311 4.95 14.29 -7.64
CA SER A 311 3.63 14.48 -8.25
C SER A 311 2.92 13.17 -8.52
N GLU A 312 1.61 13.14 -8.24
CA GLU A 312 0.66 12.07 -8.61
C GLU A 312 0.76 11.67 -10.08
N ARG A 313 1.22 12.60 -10.94
CA ARG A 313 1.58 12.39 -12.34
C ARG A 313 2.41 11.13 -12.56
N TRP A 314 3.47 10.93 -11.78
CA TRP A 314 4.42 9.85 -12.02
C TRP A 314 3.86 8.47 -11.60
N PRO A 315 3.23 8.30 -10.42
CA PRO A 315 2.43 7.12 -10.10
C PRO A 315 1.32 6.83 -11.11
N TYR A 316 0.50 7.81 -11.51
CA TYR A 316 -0.59 7.58 -12.48
C TYR A 316 -0.09 7.15 -13.85
N LEU A 317 0.98 7.79 -14.38
CA LEU A 317 1.60 7.40 -15.64
C LEU A 317 2.27 6.01 -15.55
N LEU A 318 2.87 5.66 -14.42
CA LEU A 318 3.45 4.32 -14.20
C LEU A 318 2.35 3.24 -14.17
N LEU A 319 1.27 3.44 -13.43
CA LEU A 319 0.12 2.52 -13.39
C LEU A 319 -0.52 2.35 -14.77
N ALA A 320 -0.73 3.46 -15.50
CA ALA A 320 -1.23 3.42 -16.88
C ALA A 320 -0.29 2.60 -17.80
N SER A 321 1.02 2.78 -17.67
CA SER A 321 2.02 2.07 -18.47
C SER A 321 2.04 0.57 -18.18
N ILE A 322 1.97 0.17 -16.90
CA ILE A 322 1.87 -1.24 -16.47
C ILE A 322 0.57 -1.87 -17.00
N ALA A 323 -0.55 -1.14 -16.92
CA ALA A 323 -1.83 -1.59 -17.46
C ALA A 323 -1.77 -1.84 -18.99
N LEU A 324 -1.08 -0.99 -19.77
CA LEU A 324 -0.87 -1.23 -21.20
C LEU A 324 -0.06 -2.51 -21.48
N VAL A 325 0.95 -2.84 -20.67
CA VAL A 325 1.70 -4.11 -20.79
C VAL A 325 0.78 -5.30 -20.50
N LEU A 326 -0.02 -5.23 -19.43
CA LEU A 326 -0.99 -6.28 -19.06
C LEU A 326 -2.04 -6.48 -20.16
N ALA A 327 -2.58 -5.40 -20.75
CA ALA A 327 -3.52 -5.48 -21.87
C ALA A 327 -2.89 -6.15 -23.11
N GLY A 328 -1.63 -5.84 -23.44
CA GLY A 328 -0.89 -6.50 -24.52
C GLY A 328 -0.74 -8.01 -24.28
N ALA A 329 -0.38 -8.41 -23.05
CA ALA A 329 -0.26 -9.82 -22.66
C ALA A 329 -1.61 -10.57 -22.71
N LEU A 330 -2.68 -9.96 -22.20
CA LEU A 330 -4.03 -10.53 -22.23
C LEU A 330 -4.56 -10.71 -23.66
N LEU A 331 -4.30 -9.77 -24.58
CA LEU A 331 -4.61 -9.91 -26.01
C LEU A 331 -3.80 -11.04 -26.67
N ALA A 332 -2.52 -11.17 -26.34
CA ALA A 332 -1.67 -12.24 -26.85
C ALA A 332 -2.15 -13.62 -26.38
N LEU A 333 -2.58 -13.74 -25.11
CA LEU A 333 -3.16 -14.96 -24.54
C LEU A 333 -4.53 -15.29 -25.16
N ALA A 334 -5.43 -14.31 -25.28
CA ALA A 334 -6.73 -14.49 -25.95
C ALA A 334 -6.56 -14.99 -27.41
N ARG A 335 -5.57 -14.46 -28.13
CA ARG A 335 -5.19 -14.93 -29.48
C ARG A 335 -4.64 -16.35 -29.46
N ARG A 336 -3.72 -16.69 -28.54
CA ARG A 336 -3.10 -18.02 -28.44
C ARG A 336 -4.16 -19.09 -28.17
N LEU A 337 -5.07 -18.84 -27.22
CA LEU A 337 -6.16 -19.75 -26.88
C LEU A 337 -7.11 -19.93 -28.06
N ARG A 338 -7.55 -18.86 -28.73
CA ARG A 338 -8.45 -18.96 -29.90
C ARG A 338 -7.84 -19.70 -31.10
N ALA A 339 -6.52 -19.86 -31.16
CA ALA A 339 -5.82 -20.64 -32.17
C ALA A 339 -5.59 -22.12 -31.77
N ALA A 340 -5.85 -22.49 -30.52
CA ALA A 340 -5.60 -23.83 -29.99
C ALA A 340 -6.91 -24.60 -29.77
N PRO A 341 -7.05 -25.84 -30.28
CA PRO A 341 -8.01 -26.80 -29.74
C PRO A 341 -7.78 -26.98 -28.22
N PRO A 342 -8.82 -27.14 -27.39
CA PRO A 342 -10.25 -27.17 -27.71
C PRO A 342 -10.94 -25.78 -27.78
N TYR A 343 -10.22 -24.67 -27.55
CA TYR A 343 -10.80 -23.33 -27.42
C TYR A 343 -11.07 -22.60 -28.75
N ALA A 344 -10.67 -23.18 -29.88
CA ALA A 344 -10.90 -22.65 -31.23
C ALA A 344 -12.39 -22.68 -31.68
N VAL A 345 -13.29 -23.30 -30.91
CA VAL A 345 -14.73 -23.34 -31.18
C VAL A 345 -15.35 -21.94 -31.07
N ALA A 346 -16.19 -21.55 -32.03
CA ALA A 346 -16.88 -20.25 -31.99
C ALA A 346 -18.03 -20.26 -30.95
N PRO A 347 -18.03 -19.36 -29.95
CA PRO A 347 -19.10 -19.28 -28.95
C PRO A 347 -20.40 -18.68 -29.53
N PRO A 348 -21.56 -18.91 -28.88
CA PRO A 348 -22.82 -18.26 -29.26
C PRO A 348 -22.69 -16.73 -29.24
N ARG A 349 -23.08 -16.06 -30.33
CA ARG A 349 -22.78 -14.64 -30.59
C ARG A 349 -23.19 -13.69 -29.45
N GLY A 350 -24.39 -13.86 -28.89
CA GLY A 350 -24.87 -13.04 -27.77
C GLY A 350 -24.12 -13.29 -26.48
N LEU A 351 -23.85 -14.56 -26.16
CA LEU A 351 -23.14 -14.96 -24.94
C LEU A 351 -21.68 -14.50 -24.95
N GLY A 352 -20.98 -14.66 -26.08
CA GLY A 352 -19.62 -14.15 -26.25
C GLY A 352 -19.52 -12.64 -26.10
N LEU A 353 -20.49 -11.88 -26.64
CA LEU A 353 -20.56 -10.42 -26.48
C LEU A 353 -20.81 -10.02 -25.02
N ALA A 354 -21.79 -10.65 -24.35
CA ALA A 354 -22.13 -10.35 -22.96
C ALA A 354 -20.94 -10.60 -22.02
N VAL A 355 -20.26 -11.74 -22.16
CA VAL A 355 -19.06 -12.08 -21.38
C VAL A 355 -17.94 -11.04 -21.60
N THR A 356 -17.68 -10.63 -22.85
CA THR A 356 -16.68 -9.60 -23.14
C THR A 356 -17.00 -8.26 -22.48
N VAL A 357 -18.27 -7.81 -22.52
CA VAL A 357 -18.69 -6.55 -21.90
C VAL A 357 -18.58 -6.62 -20.38
N VAL A 358 -19.09 -7.68 -19.73
CA VAL A 358 -19.03 -7.83 -18.27
C VAL A 358 -17.58 -7.87 -17.78
N CYS A 359 -16.71 -8.66 -18.42
CA CYS A 359 -15.30 -8.73 -18.02
C CYS A 359 -14.57 -7.39 -18.22
N ALA A 360 -14.91 -6.63 -19.27
CA ALA A 360 -14.35 -5.30 -19.50
C ALA A 360 -14.79 -4.30 -18.44
N SER A 361 -16.09 -4.22 -18.13
CA SER A 361 -16.62 -3.30 -17.12
C SER A 361 -16.08 -3.59 -15.72
N VAL A 362 -16.02 -4.87 -15.31
CA VAL A 362 -15.54 -5.27 -13.98
C VAL A 362 -14.05 -4.94 -13.81
N LEU A 363 -13.19 -5.27 -14.77
CA LEU A 363 -11.75 -4.98 -14.65
C LEU A 363 -11.42 -3.49 -14.85
N ALA A 364 -12.20 -2.76 -15.67
CA ALA A 364 -12.07 -1.31 -15.74
C ALA A 364 -12.38 -0.65 -14.39
N TRP A 365 -13.46 -1.08 -13.71
CA TRP A 365 -13.84 -0.59 -12.40
C TRP A 365 -12.77 -0.90 -11.34
N ILE A 366 -12.35 -2.15 -11.20
CA ILE A 366 -11.35 -2.59 -10.21
C ILE A 366 -10.03 -1.79 -10.33
N VAL A 367 -9.49 -1.65 -11.54
CA VAL A 367 -8.19 -1.00 -11.75
C VAL A 367 -8.27 0.51 -11.50
N VAL A 368 -9.40 1.16 -11.81
CA VAL A 368 -9.60 2.58 -11.50
C VAL A 368 -9.82 2.79 -9.99
N SER A 369 -10.66 1.98 -9.34
CA SER A 369 -10.97 2.12 -7.90
C SER A 369 -9.80 1.76 -6.99
N ALA A 370 -8.90 0.86 -7.41
CA ALA A 370 -7.69 0.52 -6.66
C ALA A 370 -6.51 1.47 -6.95
N GLY A 371 -6.48 2.11 -8.12
CA GLY A 371 -5.38 3.00 -8.53
C GLY A 371 -5.29 4.27 -7.68
N GLU A 372 -6.44 4.88 -7.37
CA GLU A 372 -6.50 6.14 -6.61
C GLU A 372 -5.95 6.03 -5.18
N PRO A 373 -6.41 5.13 -4.29
CA PRO A 373 -5.84 4.97 -2.95
C PRO A 373 -4.38 4.49 -2.95
N PHE A 374 -3.94 3.74 -3.96
CA PHE A 374 -2.52 3.38 -4.11
C PHE A 374 -1.65 4.62 -4.40
N VAL A 375 -2.14 5.55 -5.21
CA VAL A 375 -1.43 6.81 -5.49
C VAL A 375 -1.39 7.70 -4.25
N GLN A 376 -2.50 7.83 -3.51
CA GLN A 376 -2.59 8.61 -2.26
C GLN A 376 -1.56 8.14 -1.21
N ALA A 377 -1.61 6.87 -0.81
CA ALA A 377 -0.68 6.31 0.18
C ALA A 377 0.80 6.40 -0.25
N ARG A 378 1.09 6.44 -1.57
CA ARG A 378 2.45 6.63 -2.08
C ARG A 378 2.88 8.10 -2.11
N LEU A 379 1.97 9.06 -2.19
CA LEU A 379 2.27 10.50 -2.11
C LEU A 379 2.58 10.90 -0.67
N GLU A 380 1.76 10.48 0.28
CA GLU A 380 1.98 10.65 1.73
C GLU A 380 3.40 10.20 2.09
N THR A 381 3.75 8.95 1.78
CA THR A 381 5.06 8.34 2.03
C THR A 381 6.20 8.80 1.09
N ALA A 382 5.98 9.77 0.20
CA ALA A 382 7.01 10.36 -0.66
C ALA A 382 7.29 11.84 -0.33
N ASN A 383 6.29 12.54 0.19
CA ASN A 383 6.33 13.98 0.42
C ASN A 383 6.66 14.32 1.89
N THR A 384 6.50 13.36 2.80
CA THR A 384 7.06 13.40 4.16
C THR A 384 8.52 12.95 4.18
N VAL A 385 9.36 13.66 4.93
CA VAL A 385 10.69 13.21 5.38
C VAL A 385 10.72 13.30 6.90
N SER A 386 10.61 12.16 7.58
CA SER A 386 10.96 12.04 8.99
C SER A 386 12.25 11.24 9.14
N THR A 387 13.13 11.67 10.04
CA THR A 387 14.37 10.96 10.39
C THR A 387 14.45 10.76 11.90
N THR A 388 13.98 9.62 12.41
CA THR A 388 14.07 9.28 13.85
C THR A 388 15.50 9.41 14.37
N ALA A 389 15.64 9.89 15.61
CA ALA A 389 16.92 10.11 16.27
C ALA A 389 17.72 8.82 16.43
N THR A 390 19.01 8.86 16.05
CA THR A 390 19.95 7.75 16.19
C THR A 390 20.76 7.78 17.49
N MET A 391 20.63 8.84 18.29
CA MET A 391 21.34 9.07 19.55
C MET A 391 20.41 9.72 20.59
N PRO A 392 20.53 9.40 21.89
CA PRO A 392 19.77 10.07 22.95
C PRO A 392 20.17 11.56 23.07
N PRO A 393 19.34 12.41 23.70
CA PRO A 393 19.64 13.83 23.89
C PRO A 393 20.80 14.06 24.87
N GLY A 394 21.62 15.08 24.62
CA GLY A 394 22.65 15.53 25.55
C GLY A 394 22.05 16.14 26.82
N VAL A 395 22.38 15.59 27.99
CA VAL A 395 21.87 16.07 29.29
C VAL A 395 22.71 17.25 29.79
N MET A 396 22.11 18.44 29.83
CA MET A 396 22.69 19.62 30.47
C MET A 396 21.80 20.10 31.64
N PRO A 397 22.33 20.22 32.87
CA PRO A 397 21.63 20.92 33.96
C PRO A 397 21.47 22.41 33.61
N VAL A 398 20.28 22.99 33.84
CA VAL A 398 20.05 24.42 33.59
C VAL A 398 20.84 25.24 34.62
N GLN A 399 21.94 25.85 34.16
CA GLN A 399 22.81 26.72 34.96
C GLN A 399 23.38 27.81 34.04
N LEU A 400 23.76 28.96 34.61
CA LEU A 400 24.22 30.13 33.88
C LEU A 400 25.57 30.66 34.38
N ASP A 401 26.62 30.52 33.56
CA ASP A 401 27.93 31.16 33.77
C ASP A 401 28.32 32.18 32.69
N GLY A 402 27.84 31.98 31.45
CA GLY A 402 28.17 32.80 30.28
C GLY A 402 28.87 32.07 29.12
N GLU A 403 29.22 30.78 29.23
CA GLU A 403 29.88 30.02 28.14
C GLU A 403 28.91 29.62 27.02
N LEU A 404 29.03 30.26 25.85
CA LEU A 404 28.38 29.90 24.60
C LEU A 404 28.68 28.43 24.26
N ALA A 405 27.65 27.61 24.11
CA ALA A 405 27.75 26.23 23.65
C ALA A 405 27.62 26.17 22.12
N TRP A 406 26.61 26.83 21.54
CA TRP A 406 26.49 27.01 20.09
C TRP A 406 25.50 28.12 19.69
N SER A 407 25.71 28.70 18.50
CA SER A 407 24.77 29.65 17.89
C SER A 407 24.47 29.28 16.44
N ARG A 408 23.26 29.59 15.97
CA ARG A 408 22.78 29.27 14.61
C ARG A 408 21.85 30.36 14.10
N GLU A 409 21.93 30.65 12.80
CA GLU A 409 20.93 31.48 12.11
C GLU A 409 19.66 30.67 11.85
N VAL A 410 18.53 31.15 12.39
CA VAL A 410 17.17 30.63 12.21
C VAL A 410 16.33 31.70 11.47
N PRO A 411 15.37 31.33 10.59
CA PRO A 411 14.47 32.30 9.95
C PRO A 411 13.70 33.11 11.00
N ALA A 412 13.59 34.42 10.81
CA ALA A 412 13.10 35.36 11.84
C ALA A 412 11.67 35.06 12.35
N THR A 413 10.81 34.52 11.49
CA THR A 413 9.42 34.20 11.79
C THR A 413 9.23 32.93 12.63
N GLY A 414 10.19 32.00 12.62
CA GLY A 414 9.99 30.63 13.12
C GLY A 414 10.11 30.50 14.64
N ALA A 415 9.16 29.79 15.26
CA ALA A 415 9.23 29.44 16.67
C ALA A 415 10.47 28.62 17.02
N ILE A 416 11.04 28.88 18.19
CA ILE A 416 12.03 28.01 18.82
C ILE A 416 11.60 27.76 20.27
N ALA A 417 11.70 26.51 20.74
CA ALA A 417 11.43 26.19 22.14
C ALA A 417 12.27 25.01 22.65
N GLY A 418 12.48 24.96 23.97
CA GLY A 418 13.20 23.89 24.64
C GLY A 418 12.30 22.70 24.99
N THR A 419 12.81 21.49 24.80
CA THR A 419 12.14 20.21 25.04
C THR A 419 13.06 19.26 25.80
N VAL A 420 12.59 18.07 26.20
CA VAL A 420 13.49 17.03 26.75
C VAL A 420 14.45 16.48 25.68
N GLY A 421 14.11 16.62 24.40
CA GLY A 421 14.92 16.15 23.27
C GLY A 421 15.99 17.13 22.80
N GLY A 422 16.04 18.34 23.35
CA GLY A 422 16.89 19.44 22.90
C GLY A 422 16.09 20.68 22.50
N VAL A 423 16.58 21.40 21.50
CA VAL A 423 15.96 22.63 20.99
C VAL A 423 15.16 22.34 19.72
N ALA A 424 13.84 22.50 19.78
CA ALA A 424 12.94 22.40 18.64
C ALA A 424 12.89 23.74 17.88
N GLU A 425 13.02 23.67 16.56
CA GLU A 425 13.02 24.81 15.63
C GLU A 425 11.94 24.59 14.57
N LEU A 426 10.93 25.46 14.53
CA LEU A 426 9.91 25.50 13.48
C LEU A 426 10.48 26.22 12.26
N ARG A 427 10.38 25.58 11.10
CA ARG A 427 10.96 25.99 9.82
C ARG A 427 9.86 26.07 8.75
N PRO A 428 10.10 26.76 7.62
CA PRO A 428 9.16 26.81 6.51
C PRO A 428 8.74 25.42 5.98
N ASP A 429 9.59 24.40 6.15
CA ASP A 429 9.38 23.01 5.71
C ASP A 429 8.93 22.03 6.83
N GLY A 430 8.84 22.44 8.09
CA GLY A 430 8.47 21.55 9.22
C GLY A 430 9.23 21.83 10.52
N VAL A 431 9.72 20.79 11.21
CA VAL A 431 10.41 20.87 12.50
C VAL A 431 11.81 20.25 12.43
N VAL A 432 12.79 20.92 13.02
CA VAL A 432 14.13 20.37 13.28
C VAL A 432 14.41 20.36 14.78
N MET A 433 14.89 19.23 15.29
CA MET A 433 15.41 19.13 16.66
C MET A 433 16.93 19.19 16.63
N SER A 434 17.50 20.15 17.35
CA SER A 434 18.95 20.29 17.55
C SER A 434 19.33 19.84 18.96
N ASP A 435 20.42 19.09 19.09
CA ASP A 435 20.98 18.72 20.38
C ASP A 435 21.39 19.96 21.19
N ALA A 436 20.95 20.01 22.45
CA ALA A 436 21.16 21.17 23.31
C ALA A 436 22.64 21.50 23.57
N THR A 437 23.53 20.51 23.55
CA THR A 437 24.95 20.69 23.91
C THR A 437 25.83 21.02 22.70
N THR A 438 25.44 20.58 21.50
CA THR A 438 26.30 20.58 20.30
C THR A 438 25.73 21.32 19.08
N GLY A 439 24.44 21.66 19.09
CA GLY A 439 23.76 22.29 17.95
C GLY A 439 23.60 21.40 16.71
N GLN A 440 23.98 20.11 16.80
CA GLN A 440 23.81 19.16 15.71
C GLN A 440 22.34 18.72 15.63
N ILE A 441 21.83 18.55 14.40
CA ILE A 441 20.47 18.05 14.19
C ILE A 441 20.39 16.60 14.68
N ARG A 442 19.54 16.34 15.68
CA ARG A 442 19.22 14.98 16.14
C ARG A 442 18.19 14.31 15.23
N TRP A 443 17.15 15.06 14.85
CA TRP A 443 16.09 14.62 13.96
C TRP A 443 15.48 15.79 13.18
N ARG A 444 14.85 15.48 12.03
CA ARG A 444 13.99 16.39 11.26
C ARG A 444 12.68 15.68 10.94
N TYR A 445 11.58 16.39 11.06
CA TYR A 445 10.33 16.11 10.37
C TYR A 445 10.08 17.26 9.38
N SER A 446 9.93 16.97 8.08
CA SER A 446 9.64 17.99 7.07
C SER A 446 8.71 17.48 5.99
N ARG A 447 7.83 18.35 5.49
CA ARG A 447 6.80 18.05 4.49
C ARG A 447 6.85 19.06 3.35
N ALA A 448 6.93 18.56 2.13
CA ALA A 448 7.17 19.38 0.94
C ALA A 448 5.88 20.01 0.33
N ASP A 449 4.71 19.72 0.91
CA ASP A 449 3.42 20.36 0.64
C ASP A 449 3.16 21.63 1.48
N VAL A 450 3.93 21.84 2.55
CA VAL A 450 3.75 22.94 3.51
C VAL A 450 3.99 24.32 2.86
N ASP A 451 3.23 25.32 3.28
CA ASP A 451 3.30 26.73 2.86
C ASP A 451 3.79 27.61 4.02
N ASP A 452 5.10 27.55 4.25
CA ASP A 452 5.82 28.31 5.28
C ASP A 452 5.26 28.14 6.70
N ALA A 453 5.45 26.96 7.30
CA ALA A 453 5.04 26.70 8.69
C ALA A 453 5.68 27.67 9.70
N ALA A 454 6.86 28.22 9.42
CA ALA A 454 7.48 29.23 10.28
C ALA A 454 6.63 30.52 10.39
N SER A 455 5.79 30.85 9.41
CA SER A 455 4.91 32.02 9.46
C SER A 455 3.92 32.06 10.64
N GLY A 456 3.67 30.93 11.31
CA GLY A 456 2.83 30.88 12.52
C GLY A 456 3.47 31.44 13.78
N GLY A 457 4.80 31.63 13.82
CA GLY A 457 5.54 31.93 15.04
C GLY A 457 5.24 30.92 16.15
N SER A 458 5.24 31.34 17.41
CA SER A 458 4.97 30.48 18.58
C SER A 458 3.61 29.77 18.59
N ARG A 459 2.61 30.22 17.81
CA ARG A 459 1.34 29.47 17.61
C ARG A 459 1.51 28.25 16.68
N GLY A 460 2.60 28.21 15.91
CA GLY A 460 2.92 27.10 15.02
C GLY A 460 3.67 25.94 15.68
N LEU A 461 4.08 26.05 16.95
CA LEU A 461 4.81 25.01 17.67
C LEU A 461 4.40 24.98 19.16
N LEU A 462 3.55 24.01 19.52
CA LEU A 462 3.09 23.81 20.89
C LEU A 462 3.93 22.75 21.63
N ILE A 463 4.29 23.12 22.87
CA ILE A 463 4.92 22.37 23.96
C ILE A 463 3.99 21.51 24.86
N SER A 464 4.17 20.21 25.13
CA SER A 464 3.54 19.60 26.32
C SER A 464 4.19 20.10 27.62
N SER A 465 3.46 20.14 28.73
CA SER A 465 3.97 20.68 30.01
C SER A 465 5.12 19.89 30.63
N ASP A 466 5.35 18.64 30.21
CA ASP A 466 6.50 17.81 30.57
C ASP A 466 7.66 17.88 29.55
N GLY A 467 7.50 18.66 28.47
CA GLY A 467 8.48 18.84 27.41
C GLY A 467 8.71 17.63 26.49
N ARG A 468 7.86 16.59 26.57
CA ARG A 468 8.04 15.31 25.85
C ARG A 468 7.36 15.25 24.49
N THR A 469 6.25 15.96 24.31
CA THR A 469 5.45 15.93 23.08
C THR A 469 5.37 17.34 22.52
N LEU A 470 5.44 17.45 21.20
CA LEU A 470 5.27 18.72 20.52
C LEU A 470 4.28 18.59 19.36
N ALA A 471 3.50 19.65 19.11
CA ALA A 471 2.58 19.73 17.99
C ALA A 471 2.96 20.90 17.09
N ALA A 472 3.27 20.61 15.83
CA ALA A 472 3.62 21.62 14.84
C ALA A 472 2.45 21.87 13.90
N HIS A 473 2.13 23.14 13.66
CA HIS A 473 1.21 23.56 12.60
C HIS A 473 1.94 23.53 11.26
N LEU A 474 1.29 22.92 10.28
CA LEU A 474 1.80 22.62 8.94
C LEU A 474 0.78 23.13 7.91
N PRO A 475 0.60 24.47 7.80
CA PRO A 475 -0.32 25.07 6.87
C PRO A 475 0.07 24.72 5.43
N TYR A 476 -0.90 24.65 4.53
CA TYR A 476 -0.68 24.51 3.10
C TYR A 476 -1.57 25.49 2.33
N GLY A 477 -1.03 26.11 1.29
CA GLY A 477 -1.81 26.94 0.38
C GLY A 477 -2.72 26.08 -0.50
N GLY A 478 -3.85 26.63 -0.96
CA GLY A 478 -4.77 25.91 -1.86
C GLY A 478 -4.16 25.45 -3.19
N ASN A 479 -3.01 26.03 -3.59
CA ASN A 479 -2.23 25.61 -4.76
C ASN A 479 -1.16 24.53 -4.43
N ARG A 480 -0.94 24.22 -3.15
CA ARG A 480 -0.03 23.16 -2.66
C ARG A 480 -0.75 21.87 -2.27
N ALA A 481 -2.08 21.91 -2.10
CA ALA A 481 -2.91 20.74 -1.88
C ALA A 481 -3.27 20.01 -3.19
N PRO A 482 -3.18 18.67 -3.26
CA PRO A 482 -3.84 17.89 -4.30
C PRO A 482 -5.37 18.02 -4.20
N THR A 483 -6.07 18.11 -5.34
CA THR A 483 -7.53 18.30 -5.37
C THR A 483 -8.27 17.10 -4.80
N GLY A 484 -8.96 17.29 -3.67
CA GLY A 484 -9.74 16.23 -3.00
C GLY A 484 -8.93 15.36 -2.04
N ILE A 485 -7.80 15.87 -1.51
CA ILE A 485 -7.06 15.26 -0.40
C ILE A 485 -7.00 16.24 0.76
N ASP A 486 -7.56 15.85 1.90
CA ASP A 486 -7.50 16.60 3.15
C ASP A 486 -6.16 16.29 3.83
N LEU A 487 -5.14 17.11 3.57
CA LEU A 487 -3.80 16.93 4.15
C LEU A 487 -3.80 17.31 5.65
N PRO A 488 -3.08 16.60 6.52
CA PRO A 488 -3.03 16.95 7.93
C PRO A 488 -2.36 18.31 8.15
N THR A 489 -3.03 19.21 8.85
CA THR A 489 -2.56 20.56 9.19
C THR A 489 -1.74 20.60 10.48
N TYR A 490 -1.74 19.53 11.27
CA TYR A 490 -0.89 19.38 12.45
C TYR A 490 -0.19 18.02 12.46
N ALA A 491 1.08 18.00 12.87
CA ALA A 491 1.81 16.79 13.22
C ALA A 491 2.20 16.83 14.70
N VAL A 492 1.88 15.76 15.43
CA VAL A 492 2.27 15.56 16.83
C VAL A 492 3.46 14.60 16.86
N LEU A 493 4.57 15.07 17.40
CA LEU A 493 5.86 14.39 17.39
C LEU A 493 6.34 14.12 18.82
N ASP A 494 7.04 13.00 19.01
CA ASP A 494 7.85 12.78 20.22
C ASP A 494 9.10 13.67 20.17
N ALA A 495 9.38 14.42 21.24
CA ALA A 495 10.51 15.32 21.29
C ALA A 495 11.86 14.58 21.36
N GLU A 496 11.92 13.44 22.05
CA GLU A 496 13.15 12.67 22.22
C GLU A 496 13.53 11.93 20.93
N SER A 497 12.60 11.20 20.31
CA SER A 497 12.88 10.38 19.12
C SER A 497 12.60 11.08 17.78
N GLY A 498 11.64 12.02 17.72
CA GLY A 498 11.15 12.59 16.45
C GLY A 498 10.15 11.71 15.71
N ASP A 499 9.66 10.63 16.34
CA ASP A 499 8.64 9.77 15.75
C ASP A 499 7.28 10.49 15.70
N VAL A 500 6.52 10.21 14.64
CA VAL A 500 5.18 10.77 14.43
C VAL A 500 4.17 9.99 15.29
N LEU A 501 3.60 10.65 16.29
CA LEU A 501 2.65 10.06 17.21
C LEU A 501 1.22 10.10 16.66
N THR A 502 0.83 11.23 16.05
CA THR A 502 -0.39 11.35 15.24
C THR A 502 -0.29 12.51 14.26
N GLU A 503 -1.09 12.50 13.20
CA GLU A 503 -1.27 13.63 12.29
C GLU A 503 -2.76 13.97 12.23
N VAL A 504 -3.10 15.26 12.27
CA VAL A 504 -4.46 15.76 12.40
C VAL A 504 -4.75 16.79 11.32
N HIS A 505 -5.87 16.62 10.62
CA HIS A 505 -6.46 17.63 9.74
C HIS A 505 -7.53 18.43 10.50
N SER A 506 -7.34 19.74 10.62
CA SER A 506 -8.32 20.71 11.12
C SER A 506 -7.91 22.14 10.73
N ASP A 507 -8.88 22.96 10.31
CA ASP A 507 -8.70 24.41 10.10
C ASP A 507 -8.66 25.21 11.42
N GLY A 508 -8.79 24.53 12.57
CA GLY A 508 -8.80 25.14 13.90
C GLY A 508 -7.41 25.51 14.44
N THR A 509 -7.38 26.34 15.48
CA THR A 509 -6.15 26.69 16.20
C THR A 509 -5.88 25.66 17.31
N ALA A 510 -4.74 24.99 17.29
CA ALA A 510 -4.35 24.12 18.40
C ALA A 510 -4.12 24.96 19.67
N LEU A 511 -4.59 24.43 20.81
CA LEU A 511 -4.52 25.08 22.12
C LEU A 511 -3.42 24.47 22.99
N ALA A 512 -3.38 23.14 23.09
CA ALA A 512 -2.45 22.40 23.93
C ALA A 512 -2.29 20.95 23.46
N VAL A 513 -1.17 20.31 23.85
CA VAL A 513 -0.84 18.93 23.50
C VAL A 513 -0.28 18.16 24.71
N ASP A 514 -0.62 16.88 24.83
CA ASP A 514 0.05 15.92 25.70
C ASP A 514 0.30 14.60 24.94
N SER A 515 0.89 13.60 25.61
CA SER A 515 1.20 12.28 25.04
C SER A 515 -0.01 11.44 24.60
N ASN A 516 -1.24 11.90 24.90
CA ASN A 516 -2.50 11.22 24.63
C ASN A 516 -3.46 12.04 23.76
N ARG A 517 -3.38 13.38 23.75
CA ARG A 517 -4.34 14.28 23.09
C ARG A 517 -3.72 15.55 22.51
N LEU A 518 -4.26 15.99 21.38
CA LEU A 518 -4.13 17.34 20.83
C LEU A 518 -5.48 18.06 20.95
N LEU A 519 -5.51 19.21 21.62
CA LEU A 519 -6.70 20.03 21.83
C LEU A 519 -6.74 21.16 20.78
N ILE A 520 -7.85 21.31 20.05
CA ILE A 520 -8.01 22.28 18.96
C ILE A 520 -9.30 23.10 19.15
N ALA A 521 -9.22 24.42 18.91
CA ALA A 521 -10.36 25.32 18.81
C ALA A 521 -10.82 25.46 17.34
N GLU A 522 -11.96 24.88 17.01
CA GLU A 522 -12.65 25.07 15.73
C GLU A 522 -13.78 26.10 15.89
N GLY A 523 -13.39 27.37 16.07
CA GLY A 523 -14.31 28.46 16.36
C GLY A 523 -15.03 28.22 17.69
N LYS A 524 -16.34 27.97 17.64
CA LYS A 524 -17.19 27.69 18.83
C LYS A 524 -17.16 26.23 19.30
N TYR A 525 -16.20 25.44 18.83
CA TYR A 525 -16.01 24.06 19.25
C TYR A 525 -14.60 23.87 19.82
N VAL A 526 -14.51 23.18 20.94
CA VAL A 526 -13.26 22.57 21.42
C VAL A 526 -13.30 21.09 21.03
N VAL A 527 -12.25 20.64 20.36
CA VAL A 527 -12.10 19.27 19.85
C VAL A 527 -10.85 18.66 20.48
N ALA A 528 -10.95 17.45 21.01
CA ALA A 528 -9.79 16.69 21.44
C ALA A 528 -9.55 15.54 20.45
N HIS A 529 -8.45 15.61 19.70
CA HIS A 529 -7.97 14.53 18.84
C HIS A 529 -7.05 13.63 19.66
N GLY A 530 -7.23 12.33 19.57
CA GLY A 530 -6.38 11.38 20.28
C GLY A 530 -5.04 11.15 19.58
N VAL A 531 -3.97 11.08 20.37
CA VAL A 531 -2.59 10.82 19.94
C VAL A 531 -2.28 9.33 20.08
N SER A 532 -2.38 8.80 21.31
CA SER A 532 -2.14 7.39 21.65
C SER A 532 -3.38 6.49 21.56
N SER A 533 -4.54 7.08 21.23
CA SER A 533 -5.86 6.46 21.39
C SER A 533 -6.86 6.99 20.33
N PRO A 534 -7.84 6.20 19.84
CA PRO A 534 -8.87 6.67 18.93
C PRO A 534 -9.95 7.56 19.59
N THR A 535 -9.72 8.06 20.81
CA THR A 535 -10.72 8.85 21.56
C THR A 535 -10.82 10.29 21.04
N HIS A 536 -11.87 10.56 20.26
CA HIS A 536 -12.18 11.90 19.74
C HIS A 536 -13.52 12.42 20.29
N TRP A 537 -13.51 13.61 20.92
CA TRP A 537 -14.73 14.31 21.35
C TRP A 537 -14.75 15.76 20.86
N ARG A 538 -15.96 16.33 20.76
CA ARG A 538 -16.22 17.68 20.24
C ARG A 538 -17.29 18.38 21.07
N THR A 539 -16.89 19.37 21.86
CA THR A 539 -17.78 20.13 22.74
C THR A 539 -18.06 21.50 22.15
N ARG A 540 -19.34 21.85 22.00
CA ARG A 540 -19.75 23.18 21.54
C ARG A 540 -19.87 24.13 22.74
N LEU A 541 -19.12 25.21 22.71
CA LEU A 541 -19.18 26.27 23.73
C LEU A 541 -20.03 27.44 23.23
N GLN A 542 -20.28 28.41 24.11
CA GLN A 542 -21.05 29.60 23.76
C GLN A 542 -20.30 30.46 22.74
N CYS A 543 -18.98 30.56 22.89
CA CYS A 543 -18.12 31.51 22.20
C CYS A 543 -16.83 30.86 21.72
N THR A 544 -16.01 31.61 20.99
CA THR A 544 -14.72 31.13 20.48
C THR A 544 -13.73 31.00 21.63
N VAL A 545 -13.04 29.88 21.70
CA VAL A 545 -11.89 29.69 22.61
C VAL A 545 -10.62 30.06 21.84
N THR A 546 -9.78 30.86 22.47
CA THR A 546 -8.48 31.30 21.93
C THR A 546 -7.30 30.73 22.71
N GLN A 547 -7.54 30.25 23.93
CA GLN A 547 -6.53 29.81 24.89
C GLN A 547 -7.03 28.60 25.68
N GLY A 548 -6.17 27.60 25.88
CA GLY A 548 -6.50 26.38 26.62
C GLY A 548 -5.27 25.60 27.05
N VAL A 549 -5.36 24.88 28.18
CA VAL A 549 -4.26 24.09 28.75
C VAL A 549 -4.77 22.74 29.27
N LEU A 550 -3.91 21.73 29.23
CA LEU A 550 -4.18 20.39 29.75
C LEU A 550 -3.62 20.27 31.17
N LEU A 551 -4.45 19.90 32.15
CA LEU A 551 -4.03 19.66 33.53
C LEU A 551 -4.77 18.47 34.15
N GLY A 552 -4.02 17.41 34.46
CA GLY A 552 -4.56 16.19 35.05
C GLY A 552 -5.52 15.48 34.08
N ASP A 553 -6.79 15.40 34.46
CA ASP A 553 -7.87 14.80 33.66
C ASP A 553 -8.80 15.85 33.01
N GLN A 554 -8.35 17.12 32.92
CA GLN A 554 -9.15 18.24 32.43
C GLN A 554 -8.44 19.07 31.34
N ALA A 555 -9.21 19.50 30.34
CA ALA A 555 -8.87 20.63 29.48
C ALA A 555 -9.47 21.88 30.11
N VAL A 556 -8.62 22.83 30.54
CA VAL A 556 -9.06 24.13 31.03
C VAL A 556 -8.99 25.12 29.88
N VAL A 557 -10.14 25.73 29.54
CA VAL A 557 -10.28 26.66 28.42
C VAL A 557 -10.91 27.97 28.87
N VAL A 558 -10.62 29.05 28.15
CA VAL A 558 -11.19 30.38 28.43
C VAL A 558 -12.01 30.83 27.22
N ASP A 559 -13.28 31.18 27.43
CA ASP A 559 -14.11 31.86 26.43
C ASP A 559 -14.54 33.27 26.88
N ALA A 560 -14.43 34.23 25.96
CA ALA A 560 -14.63 35.65 26.23
C ALA A 560 -15.72 36.24 25.34
N CYS A 561 -16.87 36.58 25.94
CA CYS A 561 -18.02 37.16 25.24
C CYS A 561 -19.09 37.67 26.21
N GLY A 562 -20.10 38.37 25.69
CA GLY A 562 -21.14 39.01 26.52
C GLY A 562 -20.60 40.07 27.50
N GLY A 563 -19.40 40.61 27.23
CA GLY A 563 -18.68 41.49 28.15
C GLY A 563 -18.10 40.79 29.39
N LYS A 564 -17.81 39.47 29.29
CA LYS A 564 -17.27 38.63 30.37
C LYS A 564 -16.20 37.68 29.85
N ALA A 565 -15.25 37.31 30.70
CA ALA A 565 -14.38 36.15 30.50
C ALA A 565 -14.80 35.02 31.46
N VAL A 566 -14.93 33.81 30.93
CA VAL A 566 -15.31 32.61 31.68
C VAL A 566 -14.26 31.53 31.49
N VAL A 567 -13.76 30.98 32.60
CA VAL A 567 -12.86 29.82 32.62
C VAL A 567 -13.71 28.56 32.80
N ARG A 568 -13.42 27.49 32.04
CA ARG A 568 -14.17 26.23 32.05
C ARG A 568 -13.25 25.04 32.19
N GLY A 569 -13.61 24.08 33.04
CA GLY A 569 -13.00 22.76 33.05
C GLY A 569 -13.84 21.77 32.23
N LEU A 570 -13.25 21.21 31.17
CA LEU A 570 -13.83 20.14 30.36
C LEU A 570 -13.16 18.81 30.70
N ASP A 571 -13.94 17.74 30.86
CA ASP A 571 -13.43 16.39 31.10
C ASP A 571 -12.66 15.87 29.87
N LEU A 572 -11.40 15.45 30.02
CA LEU A 572 -10.61 14.96 28.88
C LEU A 572 -11.14 13.66 28.28
N THR A 573 -11.97 12.89 28.98
CA THR A 573 -12.50 11.61 28.51
C THR A 573 -13.61 11.79 27.48
N ASN A 574 -14.57 12.70 27.76
CA ASN A 574 -15.80 12.85 27.00
C ASN A 574 -16.15 14.29 26.56
N GLY A 575 -15.41 15.30 27.03
CA GLY A 575 -15.61 16.71 26.73
C GLY A 575 -16.69 17.41 27.54
N GLU A 576 -17.33 16.76 28.51
CA GLU A 576 -18.39 17.37 29.33
C GLU A 576 -17.83 18.47 30.24
N GLN A 577 -18.56 19.59 30.36
CA GLN A 577 -18.18 20.68 31.26
C GLN A 577 -18.38 20.27 32.72
N ARG A 578 -17.29 20.15 33.48
CA ARG A 578 -17.28 19.86 34.91
C ARG A 578 -17.61 21.09 35.76
N TRP A 579 -17.08 22.25 35.37
CA TRP A 579 -17.27 23.53 36.09
C TRP A 579 -17.08 24.74 35.16
N GLU A 580 -17.61 25.89 35.57
CA GLU A 580 -17.35 27.20 34.93
C GLU A 580 -17.20 28.31 35.99
N VAL A 581 -16.38 29.31 35.69
CA VAL A 581 -16.07 30.45 36.57
C VAL A 581 -16.10 31.75 35.76
N ASP A 582 -17.10 32.60 36.01
CA ASP A 582 -17.08 34.01 35.61
C ASP A 582 -16.00 34.73 36.43
N LEU A 583 -14.96 35.25 35.78
CA LEU A 583 -13.85 35.94 36.47
C LEU A 583 -14.27 37.24 37.19
N GLY A 584 -15.54 37.65 37.08
CA GLY A 584 -16.09 38.89 37.63
C GLY A 584 -15.72 40.13 36.81
N ILE A 585 -14.68 40.01 35.99
CA ILE A 585 -14.12 41.03 35.11
C ILE A 585 -15.10 41.34 33.95
N ARG A 586 -15.17 42.62 33.58
CA ARG A 586 -16.05 43.14 32.53
C ARG A 586 -15.28 43.93 31.48
N PHE A 587 -15.82 43.95 30.26
CA PHE A 587 -15.28 44.72 29.15
C PHE A 587 -16.38 45.12 28.16
N GLU A 588 -16.21 46.28 27.52
CA GLU A 588 -17.10 46.75 26.46
C GLU A 588 -16.80 46.02 25.14
N LEU A 589 -17.75 45.19 24.69
CA LEU A 589 -17.68 44.56 23.36
C LEU A 589 -18.01 45.58 22.26
N ASN A 590 -16.98 46.17 21.65
CA ASN A 590 -17.11 46.71 20.30
C ASN A 590 -17.18 45.53 19.29
N ALA A 591 -18.05 45.63 18.29
CA ALA A 591 -18.25 44.60 17.27
C ALA A 591 -17.05 44.45 16.29
N GLU A 592 -16.07 45.35 16.37
CA GLU A 592 -14.86 45.38 15.55
C GLU A 592 -13.65 44.69 16.21
N LEU A 593 -13.79 44.14 17.43
CA LEU A 593 -12.67 43.57 18.20
C LEU A 593 -12.80 42.06 18.41
N ASP A 594 -11.72 41.34 18.11
CA ASP A 594 -11.61 39.89 18.23
C ASP A 594 -11.56 39.42 19.71
N PRO A 595 -12.13 38.26 20.09
CA PRO A 595 -11.89 37.61 21.38
C PRO A 595 -10.42 37.55 21.83
N GLU A 596 -9.45 37.38 20.92
CA GLU A 596 -8.00 37.41 21.21
C GLU A 596 -7.53 38.74 21.82
N THR A 597 -8.25 39.84 21.59
CA THR A 597 -7.91 41.16 22.17
C THR A 597 -8.05 41.18 23.70
N TRP A 598 -8.80 40.23 24.27
CA TRP A 598 -9.27 40.25 25.66
C TRP A 598 -8.65 39.16 26.54
N VAL A 599 -8.27 38.00 25.97
CA VAL A 599 -7.69 36.86 26.68
C VAL A 599 -6.25 36.67 26.25
N GLY A 600 -5.32 36.77 27.20
CA GLY A 600 -3.89 36.52 26.96
C GLY A 600 -3.48 35.12 27.39
N ASP A 601 -2.17 34.89 27.46
CA ASP A 601 -1.59 33.58 27.77
C ASP A 601 -2.17 32.92 29.02
N LEU A 602 -2.21 31.59 28.96
CA LEU A 602 -2.78 30.69 29.94
C LEU A 602 -1.77 29.59 30.27
N VAL A 603 -1.48 29.36 31.56
CA VAL A 603 -0.49 28.38 31.99
C VAL A 603 -0.98 27.57 33.19
N ALA A 604 -0.72 26.26 33.15
CA ALA A 604 -0.91 25.37 34.28
C ALA A 604 0.33 25.39 35.18
N ILE A 605 0.15 25.53 36.49
CA ILE A 605 1.27 25.60 37.44
C ILE A 605 1.73 24.16 37.76
N PRO A 606 3.01 23.79 37.51
CA PRO A 606 3.48 22.41 37.64
C PRO A 606 3.22 21.77 39.01
N ASP A 607 2.86 20.48 39.02
CA ASP A 607 2.48 19.66 40.19
C ASP A 607 1.38 20.23 41.12
N THR A 608 0.61 21.23 40.67
CA THR A 608 -0.54 21.78 41.42
C THR A 608 -1.89 21.47 40.75
N ARG A 609 -2.97 22.07 41.27
CA ARG A 609 -4.29 22.13 40.63
C ARG A 609 -4.64 23.55 40.16
N GLU A 610 -3.63 24.38 39.96
CA GLU A 610 -3.80 25.82 39.72
C GLU A 610 -3.54 26.12 38.24
N VAL A 611 -4.50 26.79 37.60
CA VAL A 611 -4.33 27.38 36.26
C VAL A 611 -4.43 28.89 36.39
N SER A 612 -3.47 29.58 35.79
CA SER A 612 -3.38 31.04 35.85
C SER A 612 -3.28 31.62 34.45
N GLY A 613 -3.85 32.82 34.28
CA GLY A 613 -3.92 33.45 32.96
C GLY A 613 -4.00 34.98 33.00
N LEU A 614 -4.08 35.56 31.80
CA LEU A 614 -4.21 36.99 31.58
C LEU A 614 -5.58 37.36 30.99
N VAL A 615 -6.11 38.52 31.39
CA VAL A 615 -7.32 39.10 30.79
C VAL A 615 -7.25 40.64 30.81
N TRP A 616 -7.67 41.30 29.74
CA TRP A 616 -7.62 42.76 29.58
C TRP A 616 -9.02 43.39 29.71
N THR A 617 -9.12 44.59 30.28
CA THR A 617 -10.39 45.33 30.48
C THR A 617 -10.49 46.57 29.62
N ALA A 618 -11.72 46.99 29.29
CA ALA A 618 -11.96 48.18 28.47
C ALA A 618 -11.90 49.51 29.25
N ASP A 619 -12.14 49.46 30.56
CA ASP A 619 -12.48 50.64 31.36
C ASP A 619 -11.35 51.68 31.43
N ALA A 620 -11.68 52.92 31.04
CA ALA A 620 -10.96 54.17 31.31
C ALA A 620 -9.42 54.14 31.28
N GLY A 621 -8.84 53.45 30.29
CA GLY A 621 -7.39 53.35 30.07
C GLY A 621 -6.95 51.92 29.75
N GLY A 622 -7.67 50.93 30.28
CA GLY A 622 -7.46 49.51 30.01
C GLY A 622 -6.45 48.83 30.94
N THR A 623 -6.96 47.92 31.77
CA THR A 623 -6.17 47.25 32.82
C THR A 623 -5.95 45.79 32.44
N LEU A 624 -4.69 45.37 32.42
CA LEU A 624 -4.32 43.96 32.35
C LEU A 624 -4.45 43.35 33.75
N HIS A 625 -5.25 42.31 33.88
CA HIS A 625 -5.41 41.51 35.10
C HIS A 625 -4.75 40.14 34.92
N GLN A 626 -4.10 39.70 35.99
CA GLN A 626 -3.59 38.36 36.17
C GLN A 626 -4.48 37.65 37.19
N TRP A 627 -4.83 36.39 36.93
CA TRP A 627 -5.78 35.63 37.74
C TRP A 627 -5.32 34.18 37.91
N SER A 628 -5.82 33.52 38.95
CA SER A 628 -5.60 32.08 39.19
C SER A 628 -6.86 31.38 39.67
N VAL A 629 -7.07 30.12 39.22
CA VAL A 629 -8.24 29.28 39.48
C VAL A 629 -7.79 27.87 39.87
N ASP A 630 -8.40 27.31 40.93
CA ASP A 630 -8.27 25.89 41.27
C ASP A 630 -9.21 25.03 40.40
N VAL A 631 -8.65 24.03 39.72
CA VAL A 631 -9.36 23.17 38.75
C VAL A 631 -10.06 21.95 39.37
N GLY A 632 -9.85 21.71 40.67
CA GLY A 632 -10.53 20.66 41.44
C GLY A 632 -11.83 21.16 42.08
N GLU A 633 -11.84 22.39 42.56
CA GLU A 633 -13.00 23.06 43.18
C GLU A 633 -13.73 24.00 42.22
N GLY A 634 -13.11 24.42 41.11
CA GLY A 634 -13.71 25.33 40.12
C GLY A 634 -13.95 26.72 40.70
N ARG A 635 -12.94 27.33 41.32
CA ARG A 635 -13.04 28.69 41.92
C ARG A 635 -11.80 29.54 41.73
N ILE A 636 -12.01 30.85 41.69
CA ILE A 636 -10.95 31.86 41.74
C ILE A 636 -10.19 31.73 43.07
N LEU A 637 -8.86 31.70 42.99
CA LEU A 637 -7.96 31.83 44.14
C LEU A 637 -7.69 33.31 44.42
N TRP A 638 -7.27 34.04 43.38
CA TRP A 638 -7.01 35.48 43.41
C TRP A 638 -7.09 36.08 42.00
N THR A 639 -7.29 37.40 41.96
CA THR A 639 -7.31 38.22 40.73
C THR A 639 -6.68 39.58 41.06
N THR A 640 -5.59 39.92 40.37
CA THR A 640 -4.74 41.08 40.70
C THR A 640 -4.47 41.91 39.43
N PRO A 641 -4.63 43.24 39.44
CA PRO A 641 -4.21 44.09 38.32
C PRO A 641 -2.68 44.10 38.23
N VAL A 642 -2.14 43.92 37.02
CA VAL A 642 -0.70 43.89 36.77
C VAL A 642 -0.10 45.27 37.11
N PRO A 643 1.01 45.35 37.87
CA PRO A 643 1.62 46.62 38.25
C PRO A 643 1.86 47.55 37.06
N GLY A 644 1.60 48.84 37.23
CA GLY A 644 1.93 49.86 36.23
C GLY A 644 1.04 49.93 34.99
N THR A 645 -0.18 49.38 35.05
CA THR A 645 -1.29 49.67 34.11
C THR A 645 -1.72 51.16 34.16
N PRO A 646 -2.35 51.71 33.10
CA PRO A 646 -2.79 51.05 31.86
C PRO A 646 -1.65 50.58 30.94
N ARG A 647 -1.96 49.65 30.04
CA ARG A 647 -1.01 49.03 29.09
C ARG A 647 -1.64 48.97 27.68
N PRO A 648 -0.85 48.72 26.62
CA PRO A 648 -1.37 48.27 25.34
C PRO A 648 -2.37 47.10 25.49
N ARG A 649 -3.19 46.90 24.45
CA ARG A 649 -4.08 45.72 24.34
C ARG A 649 -3.25 44.43 24.18
N LEU A 650 -3.93 43.29 24.09
CA LEU A 650 -3.34 42.01 23.71
C LEU A 650 -3.54 41.75 22.20
N GLY A 651 -2.73 40.86 21.62
CA GLY A 651 -2.81 40.43 20.21
C GLY A 651 -1.91 41.22 19.24
N LEU A 652 -2.12 40.98 17.93
CA LEU A 652 -1.18 41.27 16.81
C LEU A 652 -0.62 42.71 16.67
N SER A 653 -1.21 43.71 17.31
CA SER A 653 -0.71 45.10 17.30
C SER A 653 0.05 45.48 18.59
N SER A 654 0.26 44.53 19.49
CA SER A 654 0.88 44.68 20.80
C SER A 654 2.10 43.78 20.94
N CYS A 655 2.87 43.97 22.03
CA CYS A 655 3.77 42.94 22.50
C CYS A 655 2.94 41.86 23.20
N ASP A 656 2.80 40.67 22.59
CA ASP A 656 2.16 39.51 23.21
C ASP A 656 2.73 39.31 24.63
N ALA A 657 1.83 39.24 25.62
CA ALA A 657 2.19 39.22 27.04
C ALA A 657 2.44 37.77 27.50
N GLN A 658 3.71 37.38 27.52
CA GLN A 658 4.15 36.01 27.86
C GLN A 658 3.88 35.71 29.33
N LEU A 659 3.16 34.61 29.61
CA LEU A 659 2.93 34.10 30.97
C LEU A 659 3.45 32.67 31.12
N ASN A 660 4.46 32.48 31.97
CA ASN A 660 5.04 31.16 32.25
C ASN A 660 5.12 30.88 33.77
N ALA A 661 5.04 29.60 34.18
CA ALA A 661 4.93 29.21 35.58
C ALA A 661 6.02 28.23 36.04
N THR A 662 6.44 28.39 37.30
CA THR A 662 7.11 27.36 38.10
C THR A 662 6.31 27.10 39.38
N HIS A 663 6.67 26.08 40.16
CA HIS A 663 6.02 25.82 41.47
C HIS A 663 6.11 27.01 42.45
N SER A 664 7.11 27.89 42.29
CA SER A 664 7.39 28.99 43.23
C SER A 664 7.04 30.37 42.70
N SER A 665 6.98 30.55 41.38
CA SER A 665 6.91 31.85 40.72
C SER A 665 6.10 31.77 39.44
N LEU A 666 5.08 32.62 39.32
CA LEU A 666 4.35 32.86 38.09
C LEU A 666 4.90 34.15 37.47
N VAL A 667 5.48 34.04 36.27
CA VAL A 667 6.30 35.06 35.64
C VAL A 667 5.59 35.64 34.43
N LEU A 668 5.52 36.98 34.38
CA LEU A 668 4.86 37.74 33.34
C LEU A 668 5.87 38.71 32.70
N VAL A 669 6.00 38.64 31.37
CA VAL A 669 6.74 39.60 30.53
C VAL A 669 5.75 40.35 29.64
N THR A 670 5.72 41.68 29.72
CA THR A 670 4.75 42.48 28.96
C THR A 670 5.22 43.92 28.71
N CYS A 671 4.88 44.50 27.56
CA CYS A 671 5.23 45.89 27.24
C CYS A 671 4.48 46.91 28.11
N ARG A 672 5.11 48.07 28.29
CA ARG A 672 4.57 49.20 29.07
C ARG A 672 4.29 50.46 28.24
N THR A 673 4.79 50.52 27.00
CA THR A 673 4.67 51.67 26.08
C THR A 673 4.20 51.21 24.69
N SER A 674 4.04 52.15 23.75
CA SER A 674 3.58 51.86 22.39
C SER A 674 4.51 50.90 21.64
N THR A 675 3.94 50.18 20.68
CA THR A 675 4.62 49.28 19.73
C THR A 675 5.04 49.98 18.43
N GLU A 676 4.85 51.30 18.32
CA GLU A 676 5.16 52.05 17.10
C GLU A 676 6.65 51.91 16.70
N PRO A 677 6.96 51.43 15.46
CA PRO A 677 8.33 51.16 15.05
C PRO A 677 9.23 52.39 15.09
N GLY A 678 10.16 52.41 16.05
CA GLY A 678 11.12 53.49 16.23
C GLY A 678 11.04 54.20 17.59
N GLU A 679 10.02 53.95 18.41
CA GLU A 679 9.91 54.50 19.77
C GLU A 679 10.59 53.61 20.83
N PRO A 680 11.20 54.15 21.90
CA PRO A 680 11.78 53.31 22.96
C PRO A 680 10.72 52.47 23.72
N GLN A 681 10.80 51.15 23.57
CA GLN A 681 9.95 50.20 24.31
C GLN A 681 10.53 49.94 25.71
N THR A 682 9.66 49.84 26.70
CA THR A 682 10.02 49.34 28.04
C THR A 682 9.26 48.07 28.33
N TYR A 683 10.00 47.00 28.57
CA TYR A 683 9.48 45.72 29.02
C TYR A 683 9.35 45.72 30.54
N ASP A 684 8.28 45.12 31.00
CA ASP A 684 8.00 44.86 32.40
C ASP A 684 8.17 43.37 32.63
N VAL A 685 9.14 42.99 33.45
CA VAL A 685 9.45 41.60 33.80
C VAL A 685 9.15 41.45 35.28
N SER A 686 8.13 40.66 35.59
CA SER A 686 7.59 40.54 36.95
C SER A 686 7.37 39.09 37.33
N ALA A 687 7.50 38.80 38.63
CA ALA A 687 7.11 37.52 39.20
C ALA A 687 6.19 37.72 40.38
N VAL A 688 5.13 36.92 40.44
CA VAL A 688 4.20 36.82 41.56
C VAL A 688 4.21 35.41 42.15
N SER A 689 3.83 35.30 43.41
CA SER A 689 3.51 34.05 44.08
C SER A 689 2.30 33.39 43.40
N PRO A 690 2.39 32.12 42.94
CA PRO A 690 1.25 31.42 42.36
C PRO A 690 0.06 31.28 43.31
N ALA A 691 0.31 31.12 44.62
CA ALA A 691 -0.72 30.79 45.60
C ALA A 691 -1.62 31.97 46.01
N ASP A 692 -1.14 33.22 45.91
CA ASP A 692 -1.85 34.42 46.40
C ASP A 692 -1.65 35.69 45.55
N GLY A 693 -0.92 35.60 44.43
CA GLY A 693 -0.66 36.72 43.54
C GLY A 693 0.25 37.80 44.13
N THR A 694 0.91 37.56 45.26
CA THR A 694 1.81 38.55 45.89
C THR A 694 3.06 38.81 45.04
N PRO A 695 3.42 40.08 44.73
CA PRO A 695 4.63 40.37 43.97
C PRO A 695 5.90 39.93 44.70
N GLN A 696 6.71 39.12 44.02
CA GLN A 696 8.01 38.63 44.52
C GLN A 696 9.15 39.57 44.11
N TRP A 697 9.14 40.00 42.83
CA TRP A 697 10.07 40.98 42.29
C TRP A 697 9.52 41.58 40.97
N HIS A 698 10.03 42.75 40.62
CA HIS A 698 9.58 43.56 39.49
C HIS A 698 10.76 44.35 38.92
N HIS A 699 10.98 44.26 37.60
CA HIS A 699 12.06 44.97 36.90
C HIS A 699 11.58 45.56 35.58
N LEU A 700 12.17 46.70 35.20
CA LEU A 700 11.90 47.38 33.95
C LEU A 700 13.13 47.29 33.04
N LEU A 701 12.93 46.79 31.82
CA LEU A 701 13.99 46.50 30.86
C LEU A 701 13.79 47.37 29.60
N PRO A 702 14.59 48.44 29.41
CA PRO A 702 14.45 49.34 28.26
C PRO A 702 15.12 48.75 27.01
N VAL A 703 14.41 48.73 25.89
CA VAL A 703 14.86 48.15 24.61
C VAL A 703 15.01 49.24 23.55
N PRO A 704 16.24 49.51 23.05
CA PRO A 704 16.47 50.55 22.05
C PRO A 704 15.73 50.32 20.72
N PRO A 705 15.22 51.39 20.07
CA PRO A 705 14.49 51.31 18.80
C PRO A 705 15.14 50.51 17.67
N LYS A 706 16.48 50.47 17.60
CA LYS A 706 17.23 49.77 16.54
C LYS A 706 17.12 48.24 16.60
N LEU A 707 16.54 47.70 17.67
CA LEU A 707 16.50 46.26 17.97
C LEU A 707 15.07 45.74 18.19
N GLN A 708 14.08 46.62 18.05
CA GLN A 708 12.67 46.25 17.96
C GLN A 708 12.39 45.78 16.53
N GLN A 709 12.81 44.55 16.24
CA GLN A 709 12.25 43.82 15.10
C GLN A 709 10.81 43.42 15.43
N PRO A 710 9.91 43.26 14.44
CA PRO A 710 8.50 42.95 14.71
C PRO A 710 8.30 41.64 15.49
N GLU A 711 9.24 40.67 15.42
CA GLU A 711 9.20 39.46 16.25
C GLU A 711 9.85 39.62 17.65
N TYR A 712 10.70 40.64 17.88
CA TYR A 712 11.29 40.91 19.20
C TYR A 712 10.25 41.68 20.03
N PRO A 713 9.44 40.95 20.82
CA PRO A 713 9.96 40.24 22.00
C PRO A 713 9.53 38.78 22.17
N ARG A 714 8.75 38.24 21.22
CA ARG A 714 7.80 37.13 21.45
C ARG A 714 8.44 35.85 22.00
N ASP A 715 9.65 35.57 21.53
CA ASP A 715 10.46 34.40 21.89
C ASP A 715 11.83 34.83 22.48
N GLY A 716 11.94 36.08 22.94
CA GLY A 716 13.19 36.70 23.41
C GLY A 716 13.54 36.45 24.89
N PHE A 717 12.73 35.68 25.61
CA PHE A 717 12.85 35.48 27.07
C PHE A 717 12.70 34.00 27.45
N GLY A 718 13.76 33.41 28.02
CA GLY A 718 13.73 32.06 28.57
C GLY A 718 13.45 32.07 30.08
N LEU A 719 12.71 31.06 30.58
CA LEU A 719 12.40 30.90 32.00
C LEU A 719 13.20 29.75 32.61
N LEU A 720 13.91 30.05 33.70
CA LEU A 720 14.61 29.03 34.50
C LEU A 720 13.65 28.33 35.47
N PRO A 721 13.86 27.05 35.83
CA PRO A 721 13.01 26.31 36.76
C PRO A 721 12.87 26.92 38.17
N ASP A 722 13.74 27.86 38.53
CA ASP A 722 13.71 28.63 39.79
C ASP A 722 12.95 29.97 39.70
N GLY A 723 12.29 30.24 38.58
CA GLY A 723 11.48 31.44 38.36
C GLY A 723 12.26 32.65 37.85
N ARG A 724 13.60 32.59 37.68
CA ARG A 724 14.38 33.67 37.07
C ARG A 724 14.26 33.68 35.54
N VAL A 725 14.31 34.86 34.93
CA VAL A 725 14.24 35.05 33.48
C VAL A 725 15.62 35.30 32.89
N VAL A 726 15.82 34.90 31.64
CA VAL A 726 17.05 35.12 30.86
C VAL A 726 16.70 35.72 29.50
N THR A 727 17.45 36.72 29.06
CA THR A 727 17.28 37.36 27.74
C THR A 727 18.62 37.92 27.22
N LEU A 728 18.71 38.23 25.93
CA LEU A 728 19.88 38.85 25.31
C LEU A 728 19.72 40.38 25.27
N MET A 729 20.55 41.11 26.01
CA MET A 729 20.52 42.57 26.07
C MET A 729 21.64 43.21 25.25
N PRO A 730 21.34 44.26 24.47
CA PRO A 730 22.34 45.00 23.72
C PRO A 730 23.29 45.79 24.62
N GLN A 731 24.51 45.97 24.12
CA GLN A 731 25.56 46.79 24.71
C GLN A 731 25.87 47.98 23.77
N ASP A 732 26.40 49.08 24.31
CA ASP A 732 26.66 50.32 23.55
C ASP A 732 27.65 50.15 22.37
N ASN A 733 28.43 49.07 22.37
CA ASN A 733 29.36 48.70 21.30
C ASN A 733 28.68 47.97 20.11
N GLY A 734 27.38 47.67 20.18
CA GLY A 734 26.63 46.94 19.17
C GLY A 734 26.64 45.40 19.30
N THR A 735 27.32 44.85 20.31
CA THR A 735 27.24 43.41 20.66
C THR A 735 26.10 43.16 21.66
N CYS A 736 25.69 41.90 21.79
CA CYS A 736 24.70 41.48 22.79
C CYS A 736 25.36 40.73 23.94
N SER A 737 24.76 40.78 25.12
CA SER A 737 25.21 40.04 26.31
C SER A 737 23.99 39.53 27.06
N PRO A 738 23.97 38.25 27.47
CA PRO A 738 22.86 37.70 28.22
C PRO A 738 22.73 38.38 29.58
N VAL A 739 21.48 38.50 30.01
CA VAL A 739 21.08 39.16 31.24
C VAL A 739 20.09 38.25 31.96
N MET A 740 20.39 37.97 33.22
CA MET A 740 19.52 37.26 34.14
C MET A 740 18.69 38.28 34.94
N VAL A 741 17.39 38.07 35.05
CA VAL A 741 16.45 38.92 35.78
C VAL A 741 15.78 38.11 36.89
N GLY A 742 15.75 38.63 38.12
CA GLY A 742 15.17 37.93 39.26
C GLY A 742 15.20 38.71 40.57
N THR A 743 15.07 38.00 41.69
CA THR A 743 15.06 38.57 43.06
C THR A 743 16.26 39.49 43.36
N THR A 744 17.42 39.20 42.80
CA THR A 744 18.68 39.95 42.99
C THR A 744 18.93 41.05 41.95
N GLY A 745 17.91 41.45 41.18
CA GLY A 745 18.01 42.48 40.15
C GLY A 745 18.32 41.96 38.75
N ILE A 746 18.61 42.91 37.86
CA ILE A 746 19.09 42.68 36.49
C ILE A 746 20.60 42.43 36.56
N GLN A 747 21.05 41.23 36.20
CA GLN A 747 22.45 40.80 36.29
C GLN A 747 23.03 40.43 34.91
N PRO A 748 23.96 41.23 34.36
CA PRO A 748 24.72 40.86 33.17
C PRO A 748 25.53 39.57 33.36
N ARG A 749 25.60 38.76 32.30
CA ARG A 749 26.47 37.59 32.19
C ARG A 749 27.30 37.77 30.91
N PRO A 750 28.64 37.81 30.98
CA PRO A 750 29.47 38.03 29.80
C PRO A 750 29.53 36.76 28.94
N ILE A 751 29.45 36.90 27.61
CA ILE A 751 29.62 35.74 26.71
C ILE A 751 31.10 35.32 26.67
N VAL A 752 31.36 34.09 27.10
CA VAL A 752 32.62 33.34 26.94
C VAL A 752 32.36 32.21 25.92
N ALA A 753 33.37 31.51 25.42
CA ALA A 753 33.15 30.36 24.52
C ALA A 753 33.52 29.05 25.24
N GLY A 754 32.59 28.09 25.29
CA GLY A 754 32.77 26.85 26.02
C GLY A 754 33.80 25.90 25.42
N GLN A 755 34.40 25.05 26.25
CA GLN A 755 35.49 24.14 25.83
C GLN A 755 35.08 23.06 24.81
N THR A 756 33.78 22.79 24.70
CA THR A 756 33.19 21.82 23.74
C THR A 756 32.51 22.49 22.54
N ALA A 757 32.46 23.81 22.48
CA ALA A 757 31.84 24.54 21.38
C ALA A 757 32.60 24.32 20.05
N ALA A 758 31.88 23.97 18.99
CA ALA A 758 32.49 23.85 17.66
C ALA A 758 32.95 25.24 17.16
N PRO A 759 34.18 25.40 16.63
CA PRO A 759 34.73 26.72 16.30
C PRO A 759 34.18 27.28 14.98
N ILE A 760 32.93 27.77 14.99
CA ILE A 760 32.25 28.39 13.84
C ILE A 760 31.56 29.70 14.29
N ALA A 761 31.57 30.68 13.39
CA ALA A 761 31.15 32.08 13.55
C ALA A 761 32.03 32.90 14.52
N ALA A 762 32.28 34.17 14.14
CA ALA A 762 33.02 35.10 14.99
C ALA A 762 32.14 35.56 16.17
N ARG A 763 32.74 35.75 17.35
CA ARG A 763 32.05 36.23 18.56
C ARG A 763 31.32 37.56 18.32
N ASP A 764 31.86 38.34 17.41
CA ASP A 764 31.41 39.62 16.86
C ASP A 764 29.99 39.58 16.22
N LYS A 765 29.38 38.40 16.08
CA LYS A 765 28.10 38.16 15.39
C LYS A 765 26.91 37.76 16.28
N VAL A 766 27.03 37.74 17.62
CA VAL A 766 25.84 37.51 18.47
C VAL A 766 24.94 38.75 18.45
N THR A 767 23.95 38.73 17.57
CA THR A 767 22.95 39.77 17.36
C THR A 767 21.72 39.57 18.25
N CYS A 768 21.04 40.66 18.63
CA CYS A 768 19.87 40.65 19.52
C CYS A 768 18.56 40.36 18.75
N ASP A 769 18.67 39.78 17.55
CA ASP A 769 17.55 39.41 16.67
C ASP A 769 17.35 37.89 16.60
N LYS A 770 17.77 37.20 17.67
CA LYS A 770 17.61 35.75 17.85
C LYS A 770 16.88 35.49 19.16
N PRO A 771 15.92 34.54 19.18
CA PRO A 771 15.20 34.16 20.39
C PRO A 771 16.14 33.52 21.42
N ALA A 772 15.72 33.51 22.69
CA ALA A 772 16.50 32.98 23.81
C ALA A 772 15.68 31.92 24.54
N VAL A 773 16.09 30.66 24.43
CA VAL A 773 15.29 29.50 24.87
C VAL A 773 15.98 28.67 25.95
N THR A 774 15.18 28.14 26.86
CA THR A 774 15.62 27.32 28.01
C THR A 774 15.19 25.87 27.81
N VAL A 775 16.15 24.94 27.82
CA VAL A 775 15.90 23.50 27.58
C VAL A 775 15.27 22.85 28.81
N ALA A 776 14.27 21.99 28.59
CA ALA A 776 13.45 21.41 29.67
C ALA A 776 14.22 20.33 30.47
N GLY A 777 13.79 20.09 31.71
CA GLY A 777 14.21 18.95 32.53
C GLY A 777 15.52 19.12 33.34
N GLY A 778 16.33 20.13 33.08
CA GLY A 778 17.56 20.37 33.85
C GLY A 778 17.28 20.93 35.25
N ARG A 779 17.57 20.16 36.32
CA ARG A 779 17.55 20.68 37.69
C ARG A 779 18.59 21.79 37.87
N PRO A 780 18.25 22.97 38.42
CA PRO A 780 19.21 24.04 38.62
C PRO A 780 20.19 23.66 39.73
N ILE A 781 21.47 23.58 39.37
CA ILE A 781 22.56 23.48 40.34
C ILE A 781 22.96 24.90 40.72
N PHE A 782 23.15 25.18 42.00
CA PHE A 782 23.72 26.42 42.50
C PHE A 782 25.04 26.10 43.20
N SER A 783 26.13 26.82 42.89
CA SER A 783 27.42 26.55 43.53
C SER A 783 27.66 27.45 44.73
N ASP A 784 27.96 26.83 45.87
CA ASP A 784 28.79 27.37 46.95
C ASP A 784 30.32 27.18 46.67
N GLY A 785 30.67 26.89 45.41
CA GLY A 785 32.02 26.70 44.89
C GLY A 785 32.39 25.21 44.81
N THR A 786 32.31 24.54 43.65
CA THR A 786 33.01 24.94 42.41
C THR A 786 32.37 24.44 41.10
N ARG A 787 32.50 25.24 40.04
CA ARG A 787 32.27 24.99 38.59
C ARG A 787 30.81 25.01 38.07
N LEU A 788 30.72 25.47 36.81
CA LEU A 788 29.60 25.76 35.89
C LEU A 788 30.19 25.62 34.45
N PHE A 789 29.51 25.59 33.28
CA PHE A 789 28.10 25.57 32.80
C PHE A 789 27.40 26.88 32.30
N ALA A 790 27.54 27.08 30.98
CA ALA A 790 26.58 27.49 29.93
C ALA A 790 25.97 28.92 29.84
N LEU A 791 25.82 29.41 28.59
CA LEU A 791 24.68 30.19 28.07
C LEU A 791 24.70 30.32 26.52
N ASN A 792 23.66 29.82 25.84
CA ASN A 792 23.50 29.66 24.37
C ASN A 792 24.53 28.72 23.73
#